data_AF-A0A952R3N8-F1
#
_entry.id   AF-A0A952R3N8-F1
#
_cell.length_a   1.000
_cell.length_b   1.000
_cell.length_c   1.000
_cell.angle_alpha   90.00
_cell.angle_beta   90.00
_cell.angle_gamma   90.00
#
_symmetry.space_group_name_H-M   'P 1'
#
loop_
_entity.id
_entity.type
_entity.pdbx_description
1 polymer ?
#
loop_
_entity_poly.entity_id
_entity_poly.type
_entity_poly.pdbx_seq_one_letter_code
_entity_poly.pdbx_strand_id
1 'polypeptide(L)'
;MFLRAVRGHGSARRDVVPRSKITLFAGLGLGLLLAACSTAPQTQTIPFESVSVLDAAAAQLHDGYFALETDKGALSPVVLAASDEAAAMAAGGTDSEHAAIDFYNETPGIRYLWVRARSTDGESAAISLGLNGTLTRFDLPLTESYDWFEVVSVPFEGGIHTIGLGAFGLGTRVDKFVVSEMSGLTPRQLEEFLAPTDQPAPPPQYQPPLDPVDPSDPETPLPSPSPNPSKRPSEQPEPTPPAPTPPEPTPPAPTPPEPTPPTPPDPTPPAPTPPEPTPPAPTPPAPTPPEPTPPAPTPPAPTPPAPTPPAGSSGNLRGNPSFSPSSLSSAARSSYDALWNVIRNPSGQNPTAWASSDDLYVYARTLHTHIQSLLLAFRVTGDLALLDEVDRLTTIMRSKLHDSWRGTKDGSSQRDGYLNWVWRGSDDKAHAGKDLNELDEMKTHALIAVVAYALDLNRDLRSPGGRNYGASADYWEDYLVNHFEKKWRARHGKPSGFPFMVRPHAHTYHSWLKWHYYMGLLTGKSAYTREAERMAGIIWNRELKTVSTSTGTAYVWARSIVSEGGGENYLQPTTYARYVYADIVELHLEGFDRWRDVSEVRRFANTVSGMIIDKAGRKSSYDWFSADIGGGSARAGIRVDSSWDRMDVYKYQASGFPLIMAWDTSGRMKSITDEVRSLVGGVKTAEMAAAYLLLNFYGP
;
A
#
# COMPACT_ATOMS: atom_id res chain seq x y z
N MET A 1 64.62 -25.62 38.10
CA MET A 1 63.16 -25.89 38.13
C MET A 1 62.73 -26.09 39.57
N PHE A 2 61.58 -25.55 39.98
CA PHE A 2 61.14 -25.45 41.38
C PHE A 2 59.69 -26.00 41.54
N LEU A 3 59.40 -26.58 42.70
CA LEU A 3 58.32 -26.24 43.69
C LEU A 3 57.17 -25.31 43.20
N ARG A 4 55.91 -25.37 43.68
CA ARG A 4 55.29 -25.99 44.89
C ARG A 4 53.76 -26.17 44.72
N ALA A 5 53.03 -26.57 45.76
CA ALA A 5 52.43 -27.91 45.81
C ALA A 5 51.20 -28.03 46.76
N VAL A 6 50.33 -29.03 46.52
CA VAL A 6 49.39 -29.73 47.46
C VAL A 6 48.02 -29.09 47.84
N ARG A 7 47.06 -30.02 48.09
CA ARG A 7 45.70 -29.95 48.70
C ARG A 7 45.56 -28.97 49.88
N GLY A 8 44.38 -28.48 50.30
CA GLY A 8 42.97 -28.85 50.06
C GLY A 8 42.20 -29.00 51.41
N HIS A 9 40.87 -29.22 51.42
CA HIS A 9 39.95 -29.73 52.49
C HIS A 9 38.54 -29.10 52.41
N GLY A 10 37.57 -29.61 53.19
CA GLY A 10 36.21 -29.09 53.33
C GLY A 10 35.42 -29.79 54.46
N SER A 11 34.08 -29.64 54.45
CA SER A 11 33.06 -30.25 55.36
C SER A 11 32.71 -29.53 56.68
N ALA A 12 31.43 -29.12 56.79
CA ALA A 12 30.59 -29.14 58.00
C ALA A 12 29.09 -29.12 57.59
N ARG A 13 28.16 -29.43 58.51
CA ARG A 13 26.69 -29.53 58.28
C ARG A 13 25.88 -28.67 59.28
N ARG A 14 24.55 -28.64 59.08
CA ARG A 14 23.40 -28.37 60.00
C ARG A 14 22.77 -26.96 59.97
N ASP A 15 21.44 -26.77 60.09
CA ASP A 15 20.27 -27.66 59.89
C ASP A 15 18.92 -26.88 59.73
N VAL A 16 18.03 -27.39 58.87
CA VAL A 16 16.56 -27.65 59.06
C VAL A 16 15.60 -26.57 59.67
N VAL A 17 14.80 -25.87 58.82
CA VAL A 17 13.28 -25.76 58.77
C VAL A 17 12.47 -25.22 60.02
N PRO A 18 11.22 -24.65 59.98
CA PRO A 18 10.25 -24.21 58.93
C PRO A 18 9.72 -22.73 59.01
N ARG A 19 8.62 -22.42 58.29
CA ARG A 19 7.78 -21.17 58.25
C ARG A 19 6.71 -21.10 59.38
N SER A 20 6.24 -19.90 59.79
CA SER A 20 4.81 -19.45 59.72
C SER A 20 4.41 -18.12 60.43
N LYS A 21 3.85 -17.16 59.66
CA LYS A 21 2.66 -16.26 59.87
C LYS A 21 2.20 -15.65 61.25
N ILE A 22 1.64 -14.42 61.15
CA ILE A 22 0.41 -13.85 61.80
C ILE A 22 0.48 -12.90 63.07
N THR A 23 0.33 -11.56 62.82
CA THR A 23 -0.78 -10.66 63.31
C THR A 23 -0.77 -9.84 64.65
N LEU A 24 -0.84 -8.49 64.51
CA LEU A 24 -1.44 -7.41 65.38
C LEU A 24 -0.89 -7.15 66.82
N PHE A 25 -1.14 -6.03 67.55
CA PHE A 25 -2.09 -4.88 67.42
C PHE A 25 -1.58 -3.60 68.18
N ALA A 26 -2.02 -2.38 67.76
CA ALA A 26 -2.18 -1.10 68.52
C ALA A 26 -0.94 -0.37 69.15
N GLY A 27 -0.94 0.95 69.42
CA GLY A 27 -1.86 2.04 69.00
C GLY A 27 -1.74 3.38 69.78
N LEU A 28 -2.26 4.48 69.19
CA LEU A 28 -2.72 5.78 69.77
C LEU A 28 -1.75 6.88 70.30
N GLY A 29 -2.09 8.15 69.99
CA GLY A 29 -1.70 9.39 70.70
C GLY A 29 -0.94 10.48 69.88
N LEU A 30 -1.12 11.80 70.07
CA LEU A 30 -2.32 12.68 69.98
C LEU A 30 -1.87 14.18 70.02
N GLY A 31 -2.40 15.00 69.09
CA GLY A 31 -2.56 16.47 69.24
C GLY A 31 -1.60 17.38 68.43
N LEU A 32 -1.86 18.69 68.23
CA LEU A 32 -3.08 19.53 68.11
C LEU A 32 -2.65 21.03 68.09
N LEU A 33 -3.45 21.89 67.41
CA LEU A 33 -3.58 23.37 67.58
C LEU A 33 -2.61 24.39 66.92
N LEU A 34 -3.00 24.80 65.70
CA LEU A 34 -3.55 26.14 65.34
C LEU A 34 -2.72 27.43 65.16
N ALA A 35 -3.31 28.26 64.27
CA ALA A 35 -3.29 29.73 64.10
C ALA A 35 -2.13 30.40 63.32
N ALA A 36 -2.32 31.53 62.60
CA ALA A 36 -3.32 31.96 61.56
C ALA A 36 -3.25 33.51 61.36
N CYS A 37 -3.74 34.00 60.21
CA CYS A 37 -3.97 35.44 59.86
C CYS A 37 -2.72 36.35 59.75
N SER A 38 -2.71 37.48 59.02
CA SER A 38 -3.43 38.00 57.83
C SER A 38 -2.62 39.25 57.31
N THR A 39 -2.95 40.10 56.33
CA THR A 39 -4.09 40.39 55.40
C THR A 39 -3.44 41.12 54.17
N ALA A 40 -3.92 41.05 52.92
CA ALA A 40 -4.99 41.83 52.25
C ALA A 40 -4.82 43.38 52.27
N PRO A 41 -5.48 44.18 51.38
CA PRO A 41 -6.42 43.86 50.29
C PRO A 41 -5.89 44.38 48.91
N GLN A 42 -6.61 44.81 47.84
CA GLN A 42 -8.04 45.05 47.56
C GLN A 42 -8.39 44.95 46.04
N THR A 43 -9.68 45.17 45.75
CA THR A 43 -10.52 45.14 44.52
C THR A 43 -10.23 46.09 43.34
N GLN A 44 -10.58 45.64 42.12
CA GLN A 44 -11.62 46.29 41.28
C GLN A 44 -12.27 45.30 40.28
N THR A 45 -13.30 45.73 39.53
CA THR A 45 -14.42 44.92 38.96
C THR A 45 -14.97 45.58 37.68
N ILE A 46 -15.72 45.00 36.71
CA ILE A 46 -16.47 43.72 36.49
C ILE A 46 -16.91 43.69 34.98
N PRO A 47 -17.42 42.60 34.35
CA PRO A 47 -17.31 41.14 34.50
C PRO A 47 -16.80 40.44 33.18
N PHE A 48 -16.90 39.10 33.06
CA PHE A 48 -17.61 38.42 31.95
C PHE A 48 -17.84 36.92 32.23
N GLU A 49 -18.88 36.36 31.61
CA GLU A 49 -19.32 34.95 31.65
C GLU A 49 -18.85 34.23 30.35
N SER A 50 -18.69 32.90 30.23
CA SER A 50 -18.67 31.80 31.20
C SER A 50 -17.94 30.58 30.60
N VAL A 51 -17.23 29.80 31.44
CA VAL A 51 -16.95 28.37 31.20
C VAL A 51 -17.10 27.66 32.54
N SER A 52 -18.28 27.12 32.80
CA SER A 52 -18.55 26.33 34.00
C SER A 52 -18.03 24.90 33.83
N VAL A 53 -16.76 24.68 34.18
CA VAL A 53 -16.25 23.33 34.46
C VAL A 53 -16.97 22.84 35.71
N LEU A 54 -17.89 21.89 35.56
CA LEU A 54 -18.45 21.15 36.68
C LEU A 54 -17.47 20.04 37.08
N ASP A 55 -17.30 19.89 38.40
CA ASP A 55 -16.29 19.03 38.99
C ASP A 55 -16.57 17.54 38.70
N ALA A 56 -15.59 16.86 38.09
CA ALA A 56 -15.63 15.45 37.72
C ALA A 56 -14.74 14.57 38.63
N ALA A 57 -14.42 15.04 39.83
CA ALA A 57 -13.64 14.27 40.81
C ALA A 57 -14.28 12.90 41.13
N ALA A 58 -13.53 11.84 40.80
CA ALA A 58 -13.81 10.43 41.10
C ALA A 58 -14.91 9.71 40.29
N ALA A 59 -14.78 9.68 38.97
CA ALA A 59 -15.39 8.63 38.14
C ALA A 59 -14.57 7.32 38.16
N GLN A 60 -15.25 6.17 38.09
CA GLN A 60 -14.65 4.83 37.94
C GLN A 60 -15.32 4.09 36.78
N LEU A 61 -14.60 3.15 36.15
CA LEU A 61 -15.14 2.27 35.13
C LEU A 61 -16.05 1.21 35.79
N HIS A 62 -17.01 0.68 35.03
CA HIS A 62 -17.71 -0.57 35.36
C HIS A 62 -18.19 -1.22 34.06
N ASP A 63 -18.15 -2.56 33.99
CA ASP A 63 -18.65 -3.39 32.87
C ASP A 63 -18.20 -2.96 31.45
N GLY A 64 -16.98 -2.43 31.34
CA GLY A 64 -16.25 -2.28 30.07
C GLY A 64 -16.43 -0.97 29.31
N TYR A 65 -17.19 -0.01 29.84
CA TYR A 65 -17.45 1.28 29.18
C TYR A 65 -17.32 2.47 30.15
N PHE A 66 -17.17 3.66 29.59
CA PHE A 66 -17.19 4.93 30.32
C PHE A 66 -18.27 5.85 29.74
N ALA A 67 -19.18 6.30 30.60
CA ALA A 67 -20.11 7.40 30.34
C ALA A 67 -20.23 8.25 31.61
N LEU A 68 -20.38 9.56 31.46
CA LEU A 68 -20.52 10.49 32.59
C LEU A 68 -21.98 10.58 33.02
N GLU A 69 -22.34 9.84 34.07
CA GLU A 69 -23.59 9.99 34.81
C GLU A 69 -23.36 10.62 36.19
N THR A 70 -24.34 11.37 36.70
CA THR A 70 -24.42 11.73 38.12
C THR A 70 -25.82 11.40 38.66
N ASP A 71 -25.88 10.50 39.63
CA ASP A 71 -27.12 10.05 40.28
C ASP A 71 -27.68 11.22 41.15
N LYS A 72 -28.97 11.58 41.11
CA LYS A 72 -30.13 10.68 41.03
C LYS A 72 -31.28 11.16 40.14
N GLY A 73 -31.70 10.26 39.26
CA GLY A 73 -33.11 10.09 38.88
C GLY A 73 -33.58 10.80 37.61
N ALA A 74 -33.72 10.00 36.55
CA ALA A 74 -34.50 10.26 35.33
C ALA A 74 -33.95 11.31 34.32
N LEU A 75 -33.15 10.79 33.39
CA LEU A 75 -33.43 10.86 31.94
C LEU A 75 -33.58 12.25 31.31
N SER A 76 -32.45 12.94 31.09
CA SER A 76 -32.29 13.91 29.99
C SER A 76 -30.80 14.15 29.69
N PRO A 77 -30.37 14.15 28.41
CA PRO A 77 -28.97 14.40 28.06
C PRO A 77 -28.61 15.90 28.18
N VAL A 78 -27.39 16.18 28.63
CA VAL A 78 -26.81 17.54 28.67
C VAL A 78 -25.77 17.69 27.54
N VAL A 79 -25.69 18.89 26.96
CA VAL A 79 -24.89 19.19 25.77
C VAL A 79 -23.68 20.05 26.12
N LEU A 80 -22.49 19.67 25.61
CA LEU A 80 -21.33 20.57 25.58
C LEU A 80 -21.48 21.56 24.40
N ALA A 81 -21.94 22.77 24.71
CA ALA A 81 -22.01 23.86 23.75
C ALA A 81 -20.82 24.82 23.96
N ALA A 82 -19.86 24.83 23.03
CA ALA A 82 -18.94 25.95 22.90
C ALA A 82 -19.71 27.17 22.37
N SER A 83 -19.57 28.34 23.01
CA SER A 83 -20.13 29.58 22.50
C SER A 83 -19.45 30.00 21.20
N ASP A 84 -20.14 30.78 20.37
CA ASP A 84 -19.60 31.20 19.07
C ASP A 84 -18.37 32.12 19.15
N GLU A 85 -18.09 32.67 20.34
CA GLU A 85 -16.93 33.51 20.63
C GLU A 85 -15.61 32.71 20.81
N ALA A 86 -15.67 31.38 20.89
CA ALA A 86 -14.48 30.51 20.91
C ALA A 86 -13.68 30.51 19.58
N ALA A 87 -14.14 31.24 18.55
CA ALA A 87 -13.58 31.26 17.20
C ALA A 87 -12.25 32.05 17.03
N ALA A 88 -11.57 32.43 18.12
CA ALA A 88 -10.47 33.41 18.10
C ALA A 88 -9.18 32.98 18.85
N MET A 89 -8.75 31.72 18.71
CA MET A 89 -7.36 31.31 19.04
C MET A 89 -6.59 31.12 17.73
N ALA A 90 -5.63 32.01 17.47
CA ALA A 90 -5.06 32.21 16.14
C ALA A 90 -4.04 31.14 15.70
N ALA A 91 -3.85 31.02 14.38
CA ALA A 91 -2.84 30.15 13.77
C ALA A 91 -1.40 30.56 14.17
N GLY A 92 -0.84 29.87 15.15
CA GLY A 92 0.55 29.98 15.60
C GLY A 92 0.89 28.75 16.45
N GLY A 93 1.77 27.89 15.95
CA GLY A 93 1.88 26.52 16.48
C GLY A 93 2.58 26.40 17.83
N THR A 94 1.85 25.90 18.82
CA THR A 94 2.37 25.12 19.95
C THR A 94 1.45 23.92 20.18
N ASP A 95 2.01 22.75 20.48
CA ASP A 95 1.25 21.55 20.87
C ASP A 95 0.80 21.63 22.35
N SER A 96 0.18 22.75 22.71
CA SER A 96 -0.27 23.08 24.07
C SER A 96 -1.67 22.54 24.35
N GLU A 97 -1.83 21.90 25.50
CA GLU A 97 -3.11 21.43 26.04
C GLU A 97 -3.87 22.63 26.62
N HIS A 98 -5.05 22.90 26.07
CA HIS A 98 -5.94 24.01 26.42
C HIS A 98 -7.12 23.55 27.30
N ALA A 99 -7.53 22.29 27.18
CA ALA A 99 -8.49 21.63 28.06
C ALA A 99 -8.11 20.16 28.25
N ALA A 100 -8.50 19.58 29.37
CA ALA A 100 -8.13 18.22 29.79
C ALA A 100 -9.32 17.54 30.49
N ILE A 101 -9.50 16.22 30.28
CA ILE A 101 -10.56 15.42 30.91
C ILE A 101 -9.93 14.12 31.44
N ASP A 102 -9.90 13.95 32.76
CA ASP A 102 -9.45 12.69 33.38
C ASP A 102 -10.54 11.61 33.36
N PHE A 103 -10.14 10.37 33.08
CA PHE A 103 -10.96 9.16 33.20
C PHE A 103 -10.15 8.01 33.81
N TYR A 104 -10.82 7.03 34.41
CA TYR A 104 -10.17 5.84 34.97
C TYR A 104 -10.35 4.63 34.06
N ASN A 105 -9.27 3.91 33.78
CA ASN A 105 -9.27 2.64 33.07
C ASN A 105 -8.90 1.51 34.05
N GLU A 106 -9.81 0.54 34.24
CA GLU A 106 -9.59 -0.59 35.17
C GLU A 106 -8.52 -1.59 34.69
N THR A 107 -8.57 -1.95 33.41
CA THR A 107 -7.81 -3.08 32.86
C THR A 107 -6.80 -2.63 31.80
N PRO A 108 -5.51 -3.00 31.89
CA PRO A 108 -4.56 -2.75 30.82
C PRO A 108 -5.02 -3.36 29.49
N GLY A 109 -4.99 -2.59 28.41
CA GLY A 109 -5.53 -3.00 27.12
C GLY A 109 -5.52 -1.90 26.07
N ILE A 110 -5.76 -2.26 24.80
CA ILE A 110 -6.00 -1.26 23.76
C ILE A 110 -7.35 -0.59 24.00
N ARG A 111 -7.42 0.73 23.82
CA ARG A 111 -8.67 1.48 23.64
C ARG A 111 -8.60 2.34 22.38
N TYR A 112 -9.78 2.67 21.87
CA TYR A 112 -10.02 3.50 20.70
C TYR A 112 -10.70 4.79 21.17
N LEU A 113 -10.08 5.94 20.88
CA LEU A 113 -10.63 7.27 21.16
C LEU A 113 -11.33 7.81 19.92
N TRP A 114 -12.63 8.05 20.06
CA TRP A 114 -13.52 8.60 19.04
C TRP A 114 -13.91 10.02 19.41
N VAL A 115 -14.08 10.88 18.41
CA VAL A 115 -14.59 12.25 18.54
C VAL A 115 -15.78 12.44 17.61
N ARG A 116 -16.79 13.20 18.05
CA ARG A 116 -17.84 13.70 17.15
C ARG A 116 -17.59 15.17 16.86
N ALA A 117 -17.40 15.49 15.58
CA ALA A 117 -16.95 16.80 15.12
C ALA A 117 -17.68 17.24 13.84
N ARG A 118 -17.62 18.55 13.55
CA ARG A 118 -18.01 19.13 12.25
C ARG A 118 -16.99 20.16 11.79
N SER A 119 -16.91 20.34 10.49
CA SER A 119 -15.95 21.23 9.83
C SER A 119 -16.65 22.02 8.71
N THR A 120 -16.63 23.35 8.80
CA THR A 120 -17.12 24.26 7.75
C THR A 120 -16.01 24.92 6.93
N ASP A 121 -14.75 24.53 7.12
CA ASP A 121 -13.57 25.09 6.44
C ASP A 121 -12.59 23.96 6.08
N GLY A 122 -12.73 23.43 4.87
CA GLY A 122 -12.09 22.19 4.44
C GLY A 122 -10.57 22.28 4.18
N GLU A 123 -9.99 23.49 4.16
CA GLU A 123 -8.54 23.68 4.00
C GLU A 123 -7.82 23.94 5.33
N SER A 124 -8.54 24.35 6.38
CA SER A 124 -7.95 24.72 7.68
C SER A 124 -8.40 23.87 8.87
N ALA A 125 -9.46 23.07 8.75
CA ALA A 125 -10.05 22.33 9.87
C ALA A 125 -9.17 21.20 10.39
N ALA A 126 -8.83 21.29 11.67
CA ALA A 126 -8.11 20.27 12.42
C ALA A 126 -8.40 20.40 13.91
N ILE A 127 -8.09 19.34 14.67
CA ILE A 127 -8.04 19.37 16.12
C ILE A 127 -6.71 18.79 16.60
N SER A 128 -6.12 19.37 17.63
CA SER A 128 -5.09 18.69 18.41
C SER A 128 -5.78 17.91 19.53
N LEU A 129 -5.83 16.58 19.41
CA LEU A 129 -6.40 15.69 20.43
C LEU A 129 -5.30 14.74 20.91
N GLY A 130 -5.30 14.39 22.19
CA GLY A 130 -4.22 13.62 22.79
C GLY A 130 -4.56 12.90 24.06
N LEU A 131 -3.55 12.23 24.60
CA LEU A 131 -3.65 11.43 25.82
C LEU A 131 -2.44 11.68 26.72
N ASN A 132 -2.68 11.87 28.01
CA ASN A 132 -1.67 12.05 29.06
C ASN A 132 -0.64 13.14 28.70
N GLY A 133 -1.10 14.33 28.29
CA GLY A 133 -0.25 15.46 27.85
C GLY A 133 0.42 15.30 26.49
N THR A 134 0.17 14.21 25.75
CA THR A 134 0.71 13.99 24.39
C THR A 134 -0.37 14.25 23.33
N LEU A 135 -0.38 15.45 22.76
CA LEU A 135 -1.29 15.84 21.68
C LEU A 135 -0.83 15.33 20.31
N THR A 136 -1.79 15.07 19.42
CA THR A 136 -1.57 14.79 17.99
C THR A 136 -2.57 15.62 17.18
N ARG A 137 -2.09 16.28 16.12
CA ARG A 137 -2.95 16.99 15.16
C ARG A 137 -3.68 15.98 14.26
N PHE A 138 -5.00 16.12 14.19
CA PHE A 138 -5.91 15.36 13.34
C PHE A 138 -6.66 16.34 12.43
N ASP A 139 -6.36 16.31 11.13
CA ASP A 139 -7.04 17.14 10.13
C ASP A 139 -8.43 16.56 9.82
N LEU A 140 -9.47 17.39 9.84
CA LEU A 140 -10.88 16.95 9.75
C LEU A 140 -11.43 17.15 8.33
N PRO A 141 -12.16 16.16 7.76
CA PRO A 141 -12.84 16.35 6.49
C PRO A 141 -13.98 17.36 6.62
N LEU A 142 -14.21 18.15 5.56
CA LEU A 142 -15.32 19.09 5.46
C LEU A 142 -16.66 18.35 5.69
N THR A 143 -17.40 18.77 6.71
CA THR A 143 -18.61 18.12 7.22
C THR A 143 -19.56 19.19 7.77
N GLU A 144 -20.62 19.50 7.03
CA GLU A 144 -21.61 20.52 7.42
C GLU A 144 -22.43 20.10 8.67
N SER A 145 -22.56 18.80 8.90
CA SER A 145 -23.17 18.16 10.07
C SER A 145 -22.12 17.45 10.93
N TYR A 146 -22.47 17.18 12.20
CA TYR A 146 -21.62 16.39 13.09
C TYR A 146 -21.53 14.93 12.62
N ASP A 147 -20.30 14.41 12.54
CA ASP A 147 -19.98 13.01 12.21
C ASP A 147 -18.88 12.47 13.15
N TRP A 148 -18.70 11.15 13.17
CA TRP A 148 -17.76 10.45 14.07
C TRP A 148 -16.44 10.10 13.40
N PHE A 149 -15.34 10.36 14.11
CA PHE A 149 -13.98 10.08 13.67
C PHE A 149 -13.24 9.26 14.73
N GLU A 150 -12.63 8.14 14.31
CA GLU A 150 -11.63 7.44 15.12
C GLU A 150 -10.32 8.25 15.06
N VAL A 151 -9.81 8.70 16.21
CA VAL A 151 -8.64 9.60 16.25
C VAL A 151 -7.36 8.84 16.57
N VAL A 152 -7.40 7.95 17.56
CA VAL A 152 -6.23 7.17 17.95
C VAL A 152 -6.61 5.86 18.66
N SER A 153 -5.81 4.82 18.43
CA SER A 153 -5.78 3.59 19.24
C SER A 153 -4.50 3.53 20.07
N VAL A 154 -4.63 3.36 21.39
CA VAL A 154 -3.50 3.43 22.35
C VAL A 154 -3.59 2.27 23.34
N PRO A 155 -2.46 1.64 23.73
CA PRO A 155 -2.40 0.79 24.91
C PRO A 155 -2.52 1.65 26.18
N PHE A 156 -3.61 1.46 26.90
CA PHE A 156 -3.82 2.01 28.23
C PHE A 156 -3.34 1.00 29.29
N GLU A 157 -2.88 1.52 30.41
CA GLU A 157 -2.58 0.73 31.61
C GLU A 157 -3.78 0.77 32.56
N GLY A 158 -3.72 0.07 33.70
CA GLY A 158 -4.69 0.25 34.77
C GLY A 158 -4.38 1.54 35.55
N GLY A 159 -5.22 2.57 35.46
CA GLY A 159 -4.90 3.88 36.03
C GLY A 159 -5.83 5.03 35.60
N ILE A 160 -5.54 6.22 36.12
CA ILE A 160 -6.14 7.48 35.65
C ILE A 160 -5.39 7.93 34.38
N HIS A 161 -6.14 8.38 33.38
CA HIS A 161 -5.63 8.88 32.12
C HIS A 161 -6.36 10.16 31.71
N THR A 162 -5.64 11.07 31.06
CA THR A 162 -6.15 12.40 30.67
C THR A 162 -6.38 12.45 29.17
N ILE A 163 -7.57 12.83 28.70
CA ILE A 163 -7.84 13.21 27.31
C ILE A 163 -7.54 14.70 27.16
N GLY A 164 -6.55 15.04 26.34
CA GLY A 164 -6.07 16.40 26.13
C GLY A 164 -6.60 17.03 24.82
N LEU A 165 -7.00 18.29 24.90
CA LEU A 165 -7.51 19.10 23.79
C LEU A 165 -6.65 20.35 23.62
N GLY A 166 -6.07 20.55 22.43
CA GLY A 166 -5.21 21.69 22.11
C GLY A 166 -5.83 22.66 21.11
N ALA A 167 -5.07 23.00 20.06
CA ALA A 167 -5.51 23.95 19.04
C ALA A 167 -6.62 23.38 18.14
N PHE A 168 -7.53 24.26 17.72
CA PHE A 168 -8.59 23.98 16.75
C PHE A 168 -8.37 24.80 15.48
N GLY A 169 -8.70 24.23 14.33
CA GLY A 169 -8.78 24.95 13.06
C GLY A 169 -10.02 25.86 13.00
N LEU A 170 -9.99 26.83 12.08
CA LEU A 170 -11.19 27.62 11.75
C LEU A 170 -12.31 26.71 11.25
N GLY A 171 -13.57 27.17 11.39
CA GLY A 171 -14.76 26.40 11.01
C GLY A 171 -15.01 25.09 11.79
N THR A 172 -14.15 24.73 12.76
CA THR A 172 -14.23 23.46 13.48
C THR A 172 -15.10 23.57 14.73
N ARG A 173 -15.85 22.49 15.04
CA ARG A 173 -16.53 22.27 16.33
C ARG A 173 -16.48 20.78 16.71
N VAL A 174 -16.47 20.50 18.00
CA VAL A 174 -16.52 19.15 18.61
C VAL A 174 -17.59 19.16 19.70
N ASP A 175 -18.36 18.09 19.85
CA ASP A 175 -19.44 18.02 20.86
C ASP A 175 -19.54 16.71 21.66
N LYS A 176 -18.85 15.63 21.25
CA LYS A 176 -18.78 14.36 22.00
C LYS A 176 -17.42 13.67 21.87
N PHE A 177 -17.09 12.83 22.85
CA PHE A 177 -15.99 11.86 22.81
C PHE A 177 -16.48 10.48 23.29
N VAL A 178 -15.84 9.40 22.83
CA VAL A 178 -16.04 8.04 23.35
C VAL A 178 -14.69 7.34 23.43
N VAL A 179 -14.42 6.67 24.56
CA VAL A 179 -13.32 5.70 24.69
C VAL A 179 -13.93 4.30 24.73
N SER A 180 -13.47 3.40 23.86
CA SER A 180 -14.03 2.04 23.74
C SER A 180 -12.94 0.97 23.65
N GLU A 181 -13.23 -0.25 24.11
CA GLU A 181 -12.42 -1.43 23.81
C GLU A 181 -12.60 -1.90 22.35
N MET A 182 -13.68 -1.50 21.68
CA MET A 182 -14.03 -1.95 20.33
C MET A 182 -13.47 -1.03 19.23
N SER A 183 -12.74 -1.62 18.29
CA SER A 183 -12.31 -1.01 17.03
C SER A 183 -13.44 -0.92 16.00
N GLY A 184 -13.41 0.07 15.11
CA GLY A 184 -14.27 0.06 13.91
C GLY A 184 -15.77 0.16 14.18
N LEU A 185 -16.17 0.83 15.27
CA LEU A 185 -17.57 1.16 15.52
C LEU A 185 -18.10 2.10 14.45
N THR A 186 -19.28 1.81 13.92
CA THR A 186 -19.94 2.73 12.98
C THR A 186 -20.47 3.97 13.71
N PRO A 187 -20.60 5.13 13.02
CA PRO A 187 -21.28 6.32 13.56
C PRO A 187 -22.66 5.99 14.14
N ARG A 188 -23.40 5.07 13.51
CA ARG A 188 -24.68 4.57 14.00
C ARG A 188 -24.54 3.85 15.36
N GLN A 189 -23.59 2.93 15.50
CA GLN A 189 -23.38 2.23 16.77
C GLN A 189 -22.95 3.20 17.88
N LEU A 190 -22.14 4.21 17.56
CA LEU A 190 -21.74 5.25 18.52
C LEU A 190 -22.94 6.08 18.99
N GLU A 191 -23.87 6.45 18.11
CA GLU A 191 -25.13 7.08 18.55
C GLU A 191 -26.08 6.11 19.27
N GLU A 192 -26.12 4.82 18.90
CA GLU A 192 -26.92 3.79 19.60
C GLU A 192 -26.40 3.51 21.03
N PHE A 193 -25.09 3.57 21.25
CA PHE A 193 -24.48 3.53 22.60
C PHE A 193 -24.71 4.79 23.43
N LEU A 194 -25.05 5.92 22.78
CA LEU A 194 -25.27 7.22 23.41
C LEU A 194 -26.74 7.65 23.40
N ALA A 195 -27.64 6.76 22.98
CA ALA A 195 -29.08 6.92 23.09
C ALA A 195 -29.53 6.55 24.51
N PRO A 196 -30.46 7.30 25.14
CA PRO A 196 -30.98 6.95 26.45
C PRO A 196 -31.63 5.55 26.46
N THR A 197 -31.16 4.67 27.33
CA THR A 197 -31.70 3.32 27.55
C THR A 197 -32.98 3.38 28.39
N ASP A 198 -34.08 3.77 27.75
CA ASP A 198 -35.36 3.96 28.44
C ASP A 198 -36.24 2.68 28.50
N GLN A 199 -37.27 2.75 29.34
CA GLN A 199 -38.07 1.63 29.84
C GLN A 199 -38.89 0.87 28.77
N PRO A 200 -39.27 -0.41 29.03
CA PRO A 200 -40.09 -1.19 28.10
C PRO A 200 -41.40 -0.47 27.74
N ALA A 201 -41.62 -0.33 26.43
CA ALA A 201 -42.74 0.45 25.88
C ALA A 201 -44.12 -0.10 26.31
N PRO A 202 -45.13 0.78 26.48
CA PRO A 202 -46.52 0.34 26.69
C PRO A 202 -47.05 -0.44 25.48
N PRO A 203 -48.02 -1.35 25.67
CA PRO A 203 -48.53 -2.20 24.60
C PRO A 203 -49.20 -1.37 23.47
N PRO A 204 -49.12 -1.84 22.22
CA PRO A 204 -49.54 -1.05 21.06
C PRO A 204 -51.04 -0.74 21.09
N GLN A 205 -51.39 0.54 20.87
CA GLN A 205 -52.79 0.94 20.75
C GLN A 205 -53.37 0.49 19.41
N TYR A 206 -54.57 -0.05 19.46
CA TYR A 206 -55.26 -0.66 18.33
C TYR A 206 -55.83 0.42 17.40
N GLN A 207 -55.30 0.52 16.18
CA GLN A 207 -55.94 1.29 15.11
C GLN A 207 -57.00 0.42 14.41
N PRO A 208 -58.25 0.89 14.25
CA PRO A 208 -59.26 0.15 13.49
C PRO A 208 -58.95 0.16 11.98
N PRO A 209 -59.50 -0.78 11.20
CA PRO A 209 -59.29 -0.80 9.76
C PRO A 209 -59.86 0.45 9.07
N LEU A 210 -59.19 0.91 8.02
CA LEU A 210 -59.78 1.84 7.05
C LEU A 210 -60.55 1.03 5.99
N ASP A 211 -61.79 1.44 5.73
CA ASP A 211 -62.67 0.81 4.75
C ASP A 211 -62.19 1.01 3.29
N PRO A 212 -62.54 0.11 2.36
CA PRO A 212 -62.14 0.19 0.97
C PRO A 212 -62.84 1.34 0.22
N VAL A 213 -62.08 2.09 -0.58
CA VAL A 213 -62.61 3.20 -1.40
C VAL A 213 -63.07 2.70 -2.78
N ASP A 214 -64.25 3.14 -3.17
CA ASP A 214 -64.99 2.77 -4.39
C ASP A 214 -64.43 3.50 -5.66
N PRO A 215 -64.16 2.81 -6.79
CA PRO A 215 -63.47 3.43 -7.92
C PRO A 215 -64.39 4.10 -8.95
N SER A 216 -64.81 5.36 -8.70
CA SER A 216 -65.51 6.17 -9.71
C SER A 216 -65.36 7.70 -9.57
N ASP A 217 -64.35 8.29 -10.22
CA ASP A 217 -64.53 9.41 -11.18
C ASP A 217 -63.22 9.75 -11.95
N PRO A 218 -63.26 10.34 -13.17
CA PRO A 218 -62.08 10.62 -14.00
C PRO A 218 -61.77 12.12 -14.27
N GLU A 219 -60.64 12.36 -14.97
CA GLU A 219 -60.16 13.64 -15.52
C GLU A 219 -59.64 14.68 -14.47
N THR A 220 -58.69 15.59 -14.73
CA THR A 220 -58.15 16.20 -15.98
C THR A 220 -56.60 16.38 -15.95
N PRO A 221 -55.93 16.62 -17.10
CA PRO A 221 -54.46 16.75 -17.19
C PRO A 221 -53.91 18.20 -17.13
N LEU A 222 -52.61 18.33 -16.81
CA LEU A 222 -51.87 19.61 -16.79
C LEU A 222 -51.15 19.92 -18.14
N PRO A 223 -51.09 21.20 -18.59
CA PRO A 223 -50.51 21.60 -19.88
C PRO A 223 -49.04 22.11 -19.82
N SER A 224 -48.39 22.19 -20.98
CA SER A 224 -47.00 22.67 -21.18
C SER A 224 -46.88 24.19 -21.45
N PRO A 225 -45.72 24.83 -21.23
CA PRO A 225 -45.55 26.29 -21.37
C PRO A 225 -44.92 26.80 -22.69
N SER A 226 -45.42 27.93 -23.21
CA SER A 226 -44.83 28.81 -24.26
C SER A 226 -45.74 30.05 -24.50
N PRO A 227 -45.30 31.15 -25.18
CA PRO A 227 -44.04 31.90 -24.98
C PRO A 227 -44.19 33.46 -25.08
N ASN A 228 -43.17 34.23 -24.62
CA ASN A 228 -42.88 35.65 -24.99
C ASN A 228 -43.92 36.74 -24.52
N PRO A 229 -43.71 38.08 -24.70
CA PRO A 229 -42.51 38.85 -25.07
C PRO A 229 -42.21 40.21 -24.32
N SER A 230 -40.99 40.73 -24.54
CA SER A 230 -40.63 42.17 -24.71
C SER A 230 -40.63 43.20 -23.55
N LYS A 231 -39.46 43.78 -23.23
CA LYS A 231 -39.06 45.15 -23.66
C LYS A 231 -37.59 45.52 -23.34
N ARG A 232 -37.12 46.61 -23.97
CA ARG A 232 -35.71 47.11 -24.06
C ARG A 232 -35.54 48.45 -23.33
N PRO A 233 -34.33 48.77 -22.82
CA PRO A 233 -33.78 50.13 -23.02
C PRO A 233 -32.38 50.16 -23.68
N SER A 234 -32.19 51.14 -24.56
CA SER A 234 -30.95 51.80 -25.04
C SER A 234 -29.55 51.17 -24.83
N GLU A 235 -28.79 51.03 -25.92
CA GLU A 235 -27.33 50.79 -25.90
C GLU A 235 -26.49 51.99 -25.42
N GLN A 236 -25.32 51.68 -24.85
CA GLN A 236 -24.13 52.54 -24.87
C GLN A 236 -22.99 51.74 -25.54
N PRO A 237 -22.23 52.30 -26.50
CA PRO A 237 -21.20 51.56 -27.22
C PRO A 237 -19.91 51.46 -26.41
N GLU A 238 -19.52 50.23 -26.03
CA GLU A 238 -18.14 49.93 -25.65
C GLU A 238 -17.22 49.84 -26.88
N PRO A 239 -15.94 50.22 -26.78
CA PRO A 239 -15.02 50.22 -27.91
C PRO A 239 -14.64 48.79 -28.32
N THR A 240 -14.85 48.45 -29.59
CA THR A 240 -14.42 47.16 -30.16
C THR A 240 -12.91 46.96 -29.98
N PRO A 241 -12.45 45.86 -29.37
CA PRO A 241 -11.02 45.55 -29.34
C PRO A 241 -10.49 45.36 -30.77
N PRO A 242 -9.27 45.80 -31.09
CA PRO A 242 -8.73 45.69 -32.45
C PRO A 242 -8.62 44.23 -32.88
N ALA A 243 -9.02 43.93 -34.12
CA ALA A 243 -8.89 42.60 -34.68
C ALA A 243 -7.41 42.16 -34.69
N PRO A 244 -7.09 40.90 -34.34
CA PRO A 244 -5.72 40.43 -34.31
C PRO A 244 -5.13 40.48 -35.72
N THR A 245 -4.01 41.20 -35.87
CA THR A 245 -3.24 41.24 -37.11
C THR A 245 -2.83 39.81 -37.48
N PRO A 246 -3.04 39.34 -38.73
CA PRO A 246 -2.57 38.03 -39.14
C PRO A 246 -1.03 37.99 -39.03
N PRO A 247 -0.44 36.90 -38.51
CA PRO A 247 1.00 36.80 -38.34
C PRO A 247 1.71 36.86 -39.70
N GLU A 248 2.87 37.54 -39.75
CA GLU A 248 3.70 37.55 -40.95
C GLU A 248 4.12 36.13 -41.36
N PRO A 249 4.18 35.82 -42.66
CA PRO A 249 4.60 34.51 -43.13
C PRO A 249 6.05 34.25 -42.71
N THR A 250 6.24 33.22 -41.87
CA THR A 250 7.57 32.81 -41.43
C THR A 250 8.44 32.47 -42.64
N PRO A 251 9.70 32.96 -42.73
CA PRO A 251 10.59 32.60 -43.83
C PRO A 251 10.73 31.07 -43.96
N PRO A 252 10.75 30.52 -45.18
CA PRO A 252 10.89 29.09 -45.38
C PRO A 252 12.20 28.60 -44.77
N ALA A 253 12.13 27.50 -44.00
CA ALA A 253 13.31 26.87 -43.43
C ALA A 253 14.28 26.44 -44.55
N PRO A 254 15.61 26.58 -44.34
CA PRO A 254 16.59 26.20 -45.36
C PRO A 254 16.49 24.69 -45.64
N THR A 255 16.34 24.34 -46.92
CA THR A 255 16.29 22.94 -47.36
C THR A 255 17.55 22.20 -46.91
N PRO A 256 17.44 21.03 -46.26
CA PRO A 256 18.61 20.20 -45.95
C PRO A 256 19.38 19.85 -47.22
N PRO A 257 20.73 19.80 -47.19
CA PRO A 257 21.51 19.36 -48.33
C PRO A 257 21.16 17.91 -48.68
N GLU A 258 21.00 17.64 -49.97
CA GLU A 258 20.60 16.33 -50.49
C GLU A 258 21.70 15.28 -50.18
N PRO A 259 21.36 14.13 -49.58
CA PRO A 259 22.36 13.16 -49.16
C PRO A 259 23.03 12.50 -50.36
N THR A 260 24.32 12.76 -50.55
CA THR A 260 25.11 12.15 -51.62
C THR A 260 25.11 10.61 -51.47
N PRO A 261 24.72 9.85 -52.51
CA PRO A 261 24.71 8.38 -52.41
C PRO A 261 26.10 7.82 -52.12
N PRO A 262 26.25 6.86 -51.19
CA PRO A 262 27.53 6.20 -50.95
C PRO A 262 27.93 5.39 -52.19
N THR A 263 29.16 5.60 -52.68
CA THR A 263 29.73 4.81 -53.77
C THR A 263 29.81 3.33 -53.34
N PRO A 264 29.27 2.37 -54.12
CA PRO A 264 29.42 0.95 -53.81
C PRO A 264 30.91 0.55 -53.81
N PRO A 265 31.39 -0.23 -52.83
CA PRO A 265 32.72 -0.82 -52.91
C PRO A 265 32.74 -1.91 -53.98
N ASP A 266 33.82 -1.98 -54.76
CA ASP A 266 33.99 -3.00 -55.81
C ASP A 266 33.96 -4.43 -55.22
N PRO A 267 33.19 -5.36 -55.81
CA PRO A 267 33.11 -6.73 -55.31
C PRO A 267 34.41 -7.49 -55.62
N THR A 268 35.19 -7.78 -54.59
CA THR A 268 36.36 -8.66 -54.70
C THR A 268 35.91 -10.09 -55.04
N PRO A 269 36.37 -10.71 -56.14
CA PRO A 269 35.93 -12.06 -56.52
C PRO A 269 36.38 -13.13 -55.51
N PRO A 270 35.50 -14.00 -55.00
CA PRO A 270 35.90 -15.15 -54.21
C PRO A 270 36.58 -16.22 -55.08
N ALA A 271 37.60 -16.89 -54.54
CA ALA A 271 38.35 -17.92 -55.23
C ALA A 271 37.52 -19.20 -55.46
N PRO A 272 37.73 -19.94 -56.57
CA PRO A 272 37.01 -21.18 -56.84
C PRO A 272 37.37 -22.27 -55.83
N THR A 273 36.35 -22.88 -55.24
CA THR A 273 36.49 -24.03 -54.32
C THR A 273 36.40 -25.35 -55.11
N PRO A 274 37.17 -26.41 -54.78
CA PRO A 274 37.17 -27.66 -55.54
C PRO A 274 35.82 -28.40 -55.53
N PRO A 275 35.51 -29.22 -56.56
CA PRO A 275 34.29 -30.03 -56.58
C PRO A 275 34.36 -31.20 -55.57
N GLU A 276 33.23 -31.44 -54.90
CA GLU A 276 33.07 -32.51 -53.91
C GLU A 276 32.65 -33.84 -54.60
N PRO A 277 33.15 -35.02 -54.15
CA PRO A 277 32.92 -36.28 -54.86
C PRO A 277 31.50 -36.82 -54.73
N THR A 278 30.99 -37.43 -55.81
CA THR A 278 29.64 -37.98 -55.91
C THR A 278 29.44 -39.23 -55.03
N PRO A 279 28.41 -39.29 -54.16
CA PRO A 279 28.06 -40.50 -53.43
C PRO A 279 27.53 -41.64 -54.34
N PRO A 280 27.81 -42.91 -54.03
CA PRO A 280 27.25 -44.06 -54.76
C PRO A 280 25.76 -44.23 -54.47
N ALA A 281 25.02 -44.80 -55.44
CA ALA A 281 23.58 -44.99 -55.34
C ALA A 281 23.18 -46.06 -54.29
N PRO A 282 22.08 -45.85 -53.53
CA PRO A 282 21.62 -46.81 -52.53
C PRO A 282 21.02 -48.08 -53.17
N THR A 283 21.28 -49.22 -52.56
CA THR A 283 20.65 -50.51 -52.91
C THR A 283 19.30 -50.64 -52.18
N PRO A 284 18.21 -51.10 -52.84
CA PRO A 284 16.91 -51.23 -52.19
C PRO A 284 16.91 -52.32 -51.09
N PRO A 285 16.25 -52.08 -49.94
CA PRO A 285 16.17 -53.05 -48.85
C PRO A 285 15.18 -54.19 -49.14
N ALA A 286 15.42 -55.35 -48.50
CA ALA A 286 14.51 -56.50 -48.54
C ALA A 286 13.28 -56.28 -47.62
N PRO A 287 12.13 -56.93 -47.91
CA PRO A 287 10.90 -56.75 -47.12
C PRO A 287 10.98 -57.41 -45.72
N THR A 288 10.56 -56.67 -44.70
CA THR A 288 10.49 -57.11 -43.30
C THR A 288 9.26 -58.00 -43.04
N PRO A 289 9.35 -59.03 -42.17
CA PRO A 289 8.16 -59.80 -41.72
C PRO A 289 7.12 -58.93 -40.97
N PRO A 290 5.83 -59.35 -40.96
CA PRO A 290 4.78 -58.63 -40.24
C PRO A 290 4.92 -58.73 -38.71
N GLU A 291 4.53 -57.66 -38.02
CA GLU A 291 4.66 -57.48 -36.57
C GLU A 291 3.48 -58.11 -35.78
N PRO A 292 3.71 -58.74 -34.61
CA PRO A 292 2.64 -59.36 -33.83
C PRO A 292 1.72 -58.33 -33.14
N THR A 293 0.43 -58.62 -33.10
CA THR A 293 -0.60 -57.73 -32.53
C THR A 293 -0.42 -57.53 -31.01
N PRO A 294 -0.37 -56.29 -30.50
CA PRO A 294 -0.30 -56.03 -29.06
C PRO A 294 -1.55 -56.50 -28.28
N PRO A 295 -1.41 -56.96 -27.03
CA PRO A 295 -2.54 -57.25 -26.16
C PRO A 295 -3.29 -55.96 -25.76
N ALA A 296 -4.58 -56.08 -25.47
CA ALA A 296 -5.42 -54.95 -25.08
C ALA A 296 -4.97 -54.30 -23.75
N PRO A 297 -5.05 -52.97 -23.61
CA PRO A 297 -4.61 -52.28 -22.40
C PRO A 297 -5.51 -52.61 -21.21
N THR A 298 -4.90 -52.97 -20.08
CA THR A 298 -5.60 -53.04 -18.79
C THR A 298 -5.92 -51.61 -18.32
N PRO A 299 -7.12 -51.34 -17.76
CA PRO A 299 -7.43 -50.03 -17.21
C PRO A 299 -6.40 -49.61 -16.15
N PRO A 300 -5.94 -48.34 -16.14
CA PRO A 300 -5.00 -47.89 -15.12
C PRO A 300 -5.65 -47.97 -13.74
N ALA A 301 -4.91 -48.51 -12.77
CA ALA A 301 -5.29 -48.38 -11.36
C ALA A 301 -5.38 -46.89 -10.99
N PRO A 302 -6.30 -46.49 -10.10
CA PRO A 302 -6.43 -45.09 -9.71
C PRO A 302 -5.11 -44.61 -9.11
N THR A 303 -4.51 -43.59 -9.75
CA THR A 303 -3.28 -42.97 -9.29
C THR A 303 -3.45 -42.52 -7.84
N PRO A 304 -2.57 -42.91 -6.90
CA PRO A 304 -2.58 -42.33 -5.56
C PRO A 304 -2.53 -40.81 -5.67
N PRO A 305 -3.27 -40.05 -4.83
CA PRO A 305 -3.17 -38.59 -4.84
C PRO A 305 -1.70 -38.20 -4.67
N ALA A 306 -1.22 -37.28 -5.52
CA ALA A 306 0.16 -36.85 -5.50
C ALA A 306 0.53 -36.37 -4.08
N PRO A 307 1.70 -36.75 -3.55
CA PRO A 307 2.07 -36.41 -2.19
C PRO A 307 2.07 -34.88 -2.03
N THR A 308 1.21 -34.38 -1.14
CA THR A 308 1.10 -32.94 -0.85
C THR A 308 2.49 -32.40 -0.51
N PRO A 309 2.99 -31.37 -1.22
CA PRO A 309 4.25 -30.73 -0.86
C PRO A 309 4.21 -30.28 0.61
N PRO A 310 5.29 -30.44 1.38
CA PRO A 310 5.33 -29.92 2.73
C PRO A 310 5.16 -28.40 2.68
N ALA A 311 4.31 -27.86 3.55
CA ALA A 311 3.96 -26.44 3.56
C ALA A 311 5.23 -25.57 3.64
N GLY A 312 5.43 -24.70 2.65
CA GLY A 312 6.54 -23.75 2.58
C GLY A 312 7.80 -24.21 1.84
N SER A 313 7.86 -25.38 1.18
CA SER A 313 9.08 -25.83 0.48
C SER A 313 9.23 -25.40 -0.99
N SER A 314 8.30 -24.62 -1.54
CA SER A 314 8.39 -24.04 -2.88
C SER A 314 7.70 -22.69 -2.89
N GLY A 315 8.45 -21.59 -3.08
CA GLY A 315 7.95 -20.21 -3.00
C GLY A 315 7.07 -19.75 -4.17
N ASN A 316 6.31 -20.67 -4.77
CA ASN A 316 5.39 -20.39 -5.87
C ASN A 316 4.06 -19.80 -5.38
N LEU A 317 3.18 -19.42 -6.29
CA LEU A 317 1.86 -18.85 -5.97
C LEU A 317 0.78 -19.91 -5.62
N ARG A 318 1.14 -21.11 -5.16
CA ARG A 318 0.15 -22.15 -4.81
C ARG A 318 -0.22 -22.07 -3.33
N GLY A 319 -1.51 -21.89 -3.06
CA GLY A 319 -2.07 -21.85 -1.71
C GLY A 319 -2.11 -23.21 -1.02
N ASN A 320 -2.18 -23.17 0.31
CA ASN A 320 -2.23 -24.32 1.20
C ASN A 320 -3.59 -24.34 1.92
N PRO A 321 -4.55 -25.19 1.50
CA PRO A 321 -5.86 -25.31 2.17
C PRO A 321 -5.80 -25.80 3.62
N SER A 322 -4.64 -26.28 4.09
CA SER A 322 -4.37 -26.67 5.48
C SER A 322 -3.45 -25.68 6.20
N PHE A 323 -3.27 -24.46 5.67
CA PHE A 323 -2.53 -23.41 6.39
C PHE A 323 -3.22 -23.08 7.71
N SER A 324 -2.42 -22.96 8.76
CA SER A 324 -2.86 -22.41 10.03
C SER A 324 -1.80 -21.43 10.55
N PRO A 325 -2.17 -20.24 11.02
CA PRO A 325 -1.24 -19.33 11.67
C PRO A 325 -0.54 -19.93 12.92
N SER A 326 -1.00 -21.06 13.47
CA SER A 326 -0.28 -21.78 14.54
C SER A 326 0.86 -22.67 14.05
N SER A 327 1.02 -22.89 12.74
CA SER A 327 2.16 -23.64 12.17
C SER A 327 3.39 -22.77 11.89
N LEU A 328 3.26 -21.45 12.01
CA LEU A 328 4.35 -20.50 11.86
C LEU A 328 5.27 -20.50 13.09
N SER A 329 6.58 -20.27 12.89
CA SER A 329 7.49 -19.95 14.00
C SER A 329 7.04 -18.66 14.70
N SER A 330 7.38 -18.47 15.98
CA SER A 330 6.87 -17.31 16.74
C SER A 330 7.20 -15.96 16.08
N ALA A 331 8.39 -15.82 15.47
CA ALA A 331 8.80 -14.60 14.78
C ALA A 331 8.13 -14.43 13.40
N ALA A 332 7.94 -15.52 12.65
CA ALA A 332 7.10 -15.49 11.44
C ALA A 332 5.65 -15.13 11.79
N ARG A 333 5.13 -15.65 12.92
CA ARG A 333 3.78 -15.40 13.38
C ARG A 333 3.55 -13.95 13.79
N SER A 334 4.43 -13.34 14.59
CA SER A 334 4.37 -11.90 14.88
C SER A 334 4.38 -11.04 13.60
N SER A 335 5.12 -11.48 12.56
CA SER A 335 5.19 -10.78 11.26
C SER A 335 3.88 -10.93 10.46
N TYR A 336 3.25 -12.11 10.53
CA TYR A 336 1.96 -12.43 9.91
C TYR A 336 0.79 -11.69 10.60
N ASP A 337 0.74 -11.67 11.93
CA ASP A 337 -0.29 -10.92 12.67
C ASP A 337 -0.13 -9.41 12.42
N ALA A 338 1.09 -8.90 12.32
CA ALA A 338 1.36 -7.51 11.95
C ALA A 338 0.90 -7.18 10.51
N LEU A 339 1.08 -8.09 9.54
CA LEU A 339 0.55 -7.93 8.19
C LEU A 339 -0.99 -7.82 8.22
N TRP A 340 -1.66 -8.74 8.90
CA TRP A 340 -3.11 -8.72 9.03
C TRP A 340 -3.65 -7.52 9.82
N ASN A 341 -2.87 -6.98 10.77
CA ASN A 341 -3.20 -5.72 11.40
C ASN A 341 -3.13 -4.55 10.40
N VAL A 342 -2.12 -4.46 9.53
CA VAL A 342 -2.06 -3.39 8.52
C VAL A 342 -3.18 -3.51 7.47
N ILE A 343 -3.58 -4.73 7.09
CA ILE A 343 -4.69 -4.97 6.16
C ILE A 343 -6.03 -4.52 6.76
N ARG A 344 -6.28 -4.80 8.04
CA ARG A 344 -7.56 -4.51 8.73
C ARG A 344 -7.64 -3.09 9.30
N ASN A 345 -6.52 -2.58 9.81
CA ASN A 345 -6.38 -1.30 10.49
C ASN A 345 -5.38 -0.40 9.70
N PRO A 346 -5.76 0.06 8.50
CA PRO A 346 -4.87 0.79 7.58
C PRO A 346 -4.39 2.16 8.12
N SER A 347 -3.21 2.20 8.73
CA SER A 347 -2.60 3.45 9.20
C SER A 347 -2.01 4.27 8.02
N GLY A 348 -2.83 5.11 7.40
CA GLY A 348 -2.43 6.03 6.31
C GLY A 348 -2.24 5.38 4.93
N GLN A 349 -2.14 4.05 4.84
CA GLN A 349 -2.25 3.31 3.58
C GLN A 349 -3.70 2.86 3.34
N ASN A 350 -4.47 3.46 2.43
CA ASN A 350 -5.83 2.99 2.12
C ASN A 350 -5.91 2.21 0.79
N PRO A 351 -5.63 0.89 0.77
CA PRO A 351 -5.62 0.10 -0.46
C PRO A 351 -7.01 -0.02 -1.10
N THR A 352 -8.10 0.04 -0.33
CA THR A 352 -9.47 0.05 -0.87
C THR A 352 -9.77 1.33 -1.66
N ALA A 353 -9.33 2.50 -1.15
CA ALA A 353 -9.45 3.77 -1.87
C ALA A 353 -8.54 3.81 -3.10
N TRP A 354 -7.30 3.32 -2.98
CA TRP A 354 -6.39 3.18 -4.12
C TRP A 354 -6.98 2.27 -5.20
N ALA A 355 -7.50 1.10 -4.85
CA ALA A 355 -8.18 0.17 -5.76
C ALA A 355 -9.42 0.82 -6.42
N SER A 356 -10.07 1.77 -5.74
CA SER A 356 -11.26 2.48 -6.24
C SER A 356 -10.96 3.68 -7.14
N SER A 357 -9.68 4.09 -7.27
CA SER A 357 -9.24 5.40 -7.78
C SER A 357 -9.48 5.66 -9.27
N ASP A 358 -9.54 4.60 -10.09
CA ASP A 358 -9.48 4.73 -11.55
C ASP A 358 -8.23 5.51 -12.03
N ASP A 359 -7.07 5.24 -11.42
CA ASP A 359 -5.80 5.89 -11.76
C ASP A 359 -4.65 4.90 -11.97
N LEU A 360 -4.19 4.80 -13.22
CA LEU A 360 -2.97 4.08 -13.62
C LEU A 360 -1.73 4.53 -12.83
N TYR A 361 -1.63 5.80 -12.41
CA TYR A 361 -0.47 6.29 -11.67
C TYR A 361 -0.41 5.70 -10.25
N VAL A 362 -1.53 5.65 -9.54
CA VAL A 362 -1.68 4.93 -8.25
C VAL A 362 -1.51 3.42 -8.43
N TYR A 363 -2.16 2.83 -9.45
CA TYR A 363 -2.07 1.39 -9.72
C TYR A 363 -0.66 0.91 -10.05
N ALA A 364 0.14 1.71 -10.76
CA ALA A 364 1.54 1.41 -11.08
C ALA A 364 2.54 1.64 -9.94
N ARG A 365 2.09 2.15 -8.78
CA ARG A 365 2.97 2.57 -7.66
C ARG A 365 2.53 2.01 -6.32
N THR A 366 1.60 2.68 -5.64
CA THR A 366 1.32 2.42 -4.22
C THR A 366 0.49 1.14 -4.08
N LEU A 367 -0.54 0.97 -4.91
CA LEU A 367 -1.31 -0.27 -4.92
C LEU A 367 -0.49 -1.45 -5.49
N HIS A 368 0.38 -1.20 -6.48
CA HIS A 368 1.34 -2.21 -6.98
C HIS A 368 2.16 -2.80 -5.85
N THR A 369 2.83 -1.94 -5.08
CA THR A 369 3.77 -2.38 -4.04
C THR A 369 3.04 -3.08 -2.88
N HIS A 370 1.83 -2.62 -2.55
CA HIS A 370 0.96 -3.26 -1.57
C HIS A 370 0.52 -4.66 -2.01
N ILE A 371 -0.12 -4.80 -3.18
CA ILE A 371 -0.59 -6.10 -3.70
C ILE A 371 0.57 -7.08 -3.94
N GLN A 372 1.71 -6.59 -4.45
CA GLN A 372 2.94 -7.38 -4.60
C GLN A 372 3.45 -7.90 -3.25
N SER A 373 3.31 -7.13 -2.17
CA SER A 373 3.66 -7.56 -0.81
C SER A 373 2.70 -8.61 -0.25
N LEU A 374 1.40 -8.51 -0.56
CA LEU A 374 0.42 -9.56 -0.23
C LEU A 374 0.75 -10.87 -0.96
N LEU A 375 1.08 -10.81 -2.25
CA LEU A 375 1.50 -11.97 -3.05
C LEU A 375 2.80 -12.60 -2.52
N LEU A 376 3.78 -11.81 -2.07
CA LEU A 376 5.00 -12.31 -1.45
C LEU A 376 4.76 -12.98 -0.08
N ALA A 377 3.85 -12.43 0.74
CA ALA A 377 3.42 -13.06 1.98
C ALA A 377 2.61 -14.35 1.73
N PHE A 378 1.80 -14.38 0.67
CA PHE A 378 1.07 -15.57 0.22
C PHE A 378 2.03 -16.69 -0.22
N ARG A 379 3.08 -16.39 -1.00
CA ARG A 379 4.10 -17.37 -1.43
C ARG A 379 4.78 -18.14 -0.29
N VAL A 380 4.96 -17.52 0.90
CA VAL A 380 5.63 -18.16 2.05
C VAL A 380 4.65 -18.82 3.03
N THR A 381 3.42 -18.34 3.12
CA THR A 381 2.40 -18.90 4.03
C THR A 381 1.52 -19.97 3.37
N GLY A 382 1.21 -19.80 2.08
CA GLY A 382 0.11 -20.45 1.40
C GLY A 382 -1.27 -19.97 1.84
N ASP A 383 -1.37 -18.86 2.59
CA ASP A 383 -2.64 -18.38 3.16
C ASP A 383 -3.61 -17.88 2.09
N LEU A 384 -4.65 -18.68 1.80
CA LEU A 384 -5.68 -18.33 0.83
C LEU A 384 -6.47 -17.06 1.22
N ALA A 385 -6.49 -16.64 2.49
CA ALA A 385 -7.10 -15.37 2.88
C ALA A 385 -6.31 -14.15 2.36
N LEU A 386 -4.99 -14.27 2.13
CA LEU A 386 -4.20 -13.23 1.45
C LEU A 386 -4.54 -13.17 -0.05
N LEU A 387 -4.77 -14.32 -0.70
CA LEU A 387 -5.25 -14.37 -2.09
C LEU A 387 -6.68 -13.80 -2.21
N ASP A 388 -7.54 -14.01 -1.21
CA ASP A 388 -8.88 -13.41 -1.15
C ASP A 388 -8.84 -11.87 -1.05
N GLU A 389 -7.85 -11.30 -0.37
CA GLU A 389 -7.64 -9.85 -0.30
C GLU A 389 -7.10 -9.29 -1.61
N VAL A 390 -6.18 -9.99 -2.27
CA VAL A 390 -5.69 -9.64 -3.62
C VAL A 390 -6.84 -9.67 -4.65
N ASP A 391 -7.68 -10.69 -4.63
CA ASP A 391 -8.87 -10.79 -5.48
C ASP A 391 -9.93 -9.72 -5.11
N ARG A 392 -10.05 -9.33 -3.82
CA ARG A 392 -10.91 -8.21 -3.41
C ARG A 392 -10.45 -6.89 -4.01
N LEU A 393 -9.18 -6.54 -3.84
CA LEU A 393 -8.61 -5.29 -4.33
C LEU A 393 -8.67 -5.22 -5.86
N THR A 394 -8.32 -6.31 -6.56
CA THR A 394 -8.42 -6.33 -8.02
C THR A 394 -9.87 -6.39 -8.52
N THR A 395 -10.81 -7.05 -7.84
CA THR A 395 -12.26 -6.94 -8.16
C THR A 395 -12.74 -5.49 -8.12
N ILE A 396 -12.24 -4.67 -7.18
CA ILE A 396 -12.55 -3.24 -7.13
C ILE A 396 -11.92 -2.50 -8.32
N MET A 397 -10.66 -2.78 -8.67
CA MET A 397 -10.01 -2.21 -9.87
C MET A 397 -10.80 -2.56 -11.15
N ARG A 398 -11.24 -3.81 -11.30
CA ARG A 398 -12.11 -4.30 -12.39
C ARG A 398 -13.40 -3.46 -12.50
N SER A 399 -13.97 -3.04 -11.38
CA SER A 399 -15.17 -2.20 -11.34
C SER A 399 -14.94 -0.74 -11.83
N LYS A 400 -13.70 -0.37 -12.18
CA LYS A 400 -13.30 0.96 -12.69
C LYS A 400 -12.86 0.94 -14.15
N LEU A 401 -12.93 -0.21 -14.81
CA LEU A 401 -12.60 -0.36 -16.22
C LEU A 401 -13.71 0.24 -17.11
N HIS A 402 -13.36 1.19 -17.98
CA HIS A 402 -14.28 1.70 -19.00
C HIS A 402 -13.55 1.93 -20.35
N ASP A 403 -14.33 1.85 -21.42
CA ASP A 403 -13.96 2.01 -22.83
C ASP A 403 -13.62 3.48 -23.21
N SER A 404 -14.31 4.45 -22.58
CA SER A 404 -14.12 5.88 -22.88
C SER A 404 -13.06 6.56 -22.00
N TRP A 405 -12.31 7.54 -22.52
CA TRP A 405 -11.49 8.46 -21.71
C TRP A 405 -12.33 9.29 -20.70
N ARG A 406 -11.71 9.72 -19.58
CA ARG A 406 -12.44 10.21 -18.38
C ARG A 406 -11.73 11.38 -17.67
N GLY A 407 -12.22 12.60 -17.89
CA GLY A 407 -11.72 13.82 -17.22
C GLY A 407 -10.43 14.35 -17.85
N THR A 408 -10.41 14.47 -19.18
CA THR A 408 -9.23 14.87 -19.97
C THR A 408 -8.92 16.37 -19.83
N LYS A 409 -7.65 16.70 -19.56
CA LYS A 409 -7.22 18.10 -19.35
C LYS A 409 -7.14 18.95 -20.64
N ASP A 410 -7.41 18.36 -21.80
CA ASP A 410 -7.53 19.01 -23.10
C ASP A 410 -8.93 18.91 -23.73
N GLY A 411 -9.90 18.32 -23.01
CA GLY A 411 -11.27 18.13 -23.51
C GLY A 411 -11.41 17.07 -24.61
N SER A 412 -10.35 16.33 -24.95
CA SER A 412 -10.41 15.24 -25.93
C SER A 412 -11.22 14.05 -25.39
N SER A 413 -11.75 13.22 -26.29
CA SER A 413 -12.39 11.96 -25.93
C SER A 413 -12.04 10.88 -26.94
N GLN A 414 -12.06 9.64 -26.47
CA GLN A 414 -11.85 8.43 -27.27
C GLN A 414 -12.78 7.35 -26.74
N ARG A 415 -13.18 6.42 -27.62
CA ARG A 415 -13.88 5.19 -27.31
C ARG A 415 -13.52 4.17 -28.40
N ASP A 416 -12.51 3.34 -28.15
CA ASP A 416 -11.91 2.44 -29.17
C ASP A 416 -12.24 0.95 -28.98
N GLY A 417 -13.14 0.63 -28.04
CA GLY A 417 -13.61 -0.72 -27.75
C GLY A 417 -12.75 -1.48 -26.74
N TYR A 418 -11.71 -0.84 -26.19
CA TYR A 418 -10.81 -1.46 -25.23
C TYR A 418 -11.03 -0.90 -23.83
N LEU A 419 -11.45 -1.76 -22.91
CA LEU A 419 -11.57 -1.39 -21.50
C LEU A 419 -10.20 -1.02 -20.94
N ASN A 420 -10.11 0.12 -20.23
CA ASN A 420 -8.94 0.45 -19.43
C ASN A 420 -9.27 1.41 -18.29
N TRP A 421 -8.27 1.63 -17.44
CA TRP A 421 -8.19 2.74 -16.50
C TRP A 421 -7.63 3.98 -17.22
N VAL A 422 -7.63 5.13 -16.56
CA VAL A 422 -6.98 6.34 -17.09
C VAL A 422 -5.86 6.80 -16.19
N TRP A 423 -4.99 7.66 -16.71
CA TRP A 423 -3.86 8.21 -15.98
C TRP A 423 -4.21 9.57 -15.36
N ARG A 424 -3.92 9.75 -14.06
CA ARG A 424 -4.24 10.97 -13.29
C ARG A 424 -3.03 11.51 -12.51
N GLY A 425 -1.81 11.04 -12.83
CA GLY A 425 -0.58 11.37 -12.11
C GLY A 425 -0.09 12.82 -12.20
N SER A 426 -0.60 13.61 -13.14
CA SER A 426 -0.43 15.07 -13.22
C SER A 426 -1.46 15.69 -14.18
N ASP A 427 -1.40 17.01 -14.33
CA ASP A 427 -2.22 17.79 -15.28
C ASP A 427 -1.68 17.79 -16.74
N ASP A 428 -0.72 16.91 -17.06
CA ASP A 428 -0.18 16.78 -18.41
C ASP A 428 -1.26 16.39 -19.44
N LYS A 429 -1.58 17.31 -20.34
CA LYS A 429 -2.59 17.15 -21.40
C LYS A 429 -2.30 15.97 -22.35
N ALA A 430 -1.07 15.46 -22.44
CA ALA A 430 -0.77 14.26 -23.22
C ALA A 430 -1.37 12.97 -22.61
N HIS A 431 -1.56 12.93 -21.28
CA HIS A 431 -1.91 11.70 -20.56
C HIS A 431 -3.07 11.83 -19.56
N ALA A 432 -3.30 13.01 -18.98
CA ALA A 432 -4.30 13.24 -17.94
C ALA A 432 -5.72 12.92 -18.44
N GLY A 433 -6.38 11.97 -17.77
CA GLY A 433 -7.72 11.46 -18.13
C GLY A 433 -7.74 10.47 -19.30
N LYS A 434 -6.58 9.99 -19.75
CA LYS A 434 -6.39 9.11 -20.91
C LYS A 434 -5.67 7.81 -20.54
N ASP A 435 -5.79 6.80 -21.40
CA ASP A 435 -5.12 5.49 -21.27
C ASP A 435 -3.88 5.38 -22.19
N LEU A 436 -3.12 6.48 -22.27
CA LEU A 436 -1.96 6.64 -23.17
C LEU A 436 -0.60 6.55 -22.47
N ASN A 437 -0.55 6.44 -21.14
CA ASN A 437 0.70 6.43 -20.41
C ASN A 437 1.33 5.02 -20.43
N GLU A 438 2.05 4.68 -21.51
CA GLU A 438 2.68 3.35 -21.69
C GLU A 438 3.51 2.90 -20.46
N LEU A 439 4.15 3.83 -19.74
CA LEU A 439 4.96 3.50 -18.56
C LEU A 439 4.11 2.86 -17.45
N ASP A 440 3.04 3.54 -17.05
CA ASP A 440 2.17 3.10 -15.97
C ASP A 440 1.18 2.01 -16.42
N GLU A 441 0.86 1.95 -17.71
CA GLU A 441 0.19 0.81 -18.35
C GLU A 441 1.03 -0.47 -18.21
N MET A 442 2.29 -0.46 -18.64
CA MET A 442 3.19 -1.62 -18.57
C MET A 442 3.37 -2.12 -17.14
N LYS A 443 3.49 -1.20 -16.16
CA LYS A 443 3.61 -1.56 -14.73
C LYS A 443 2.31 -2.07 -14.13
N THR A 444 1.17 -1.43 -14.40
CA THR A 444 -0.14 -1.86 -13.86
C THR A 444 -0.52 -3.24 -14.40
N HIS A 445 -0.38 -3.46 -15.70
CA HIS A 445 -0.75 -4.75 -16.29
C HIS A 445 0.22 -5.86 -15.92
N ALA A 446 1.50 -5.55 -15.64
CA ALA A 446 2.45 -6.49 -15.05
C ALA A 446 1.99 -7.03 -13.69
N LEU A 447 1.39 -6.20 -12.84
CA LEU A 447 0.79 -6.66 -11.58
C LEU A 447 -0.41 -7.58 -11.84
N ILE A 448 -1.31 -7.16 -12.74
CA ILE A 448 -2.52 -7.93 -13.09
C ILE A 448 -2.18 -9.29 -13.71
N ALA A 449 -1.08 -9.41 -14.46
CA ALA A 449 -0.60 -10.70 -14.96
C ALA A 449 -0.13 -11.65 -13.83
N VAL A 450 0.54 -11.13 -12.78
CA VAL A 450 0.88 -11.94 -11.60
C VAL A 450 -0.40 -12.40 -10.88
N VAL A 451 -1.37 -11.50 -10.71
CA VAL A 451 -2.63 -11.81 -10.03
C VAL A 451 -3.46 -12.82 -10.82
N ALA A 452 -3.58 -12.67 -12.13
CA ALA A 452 -4.28 -13.61 -13.00
C ALA A 452 -3.70 -15.04 -12.89
N TYR A 453 -2.37 -15.16 -12.95
CA TYR A 453 -1.69 -16.44 -12.77
C TYR A 453 -1.81 -16.98 -11.33
N ALA A 454 -1.76 -16.13 -10.31
CA ALA A 454 -1.99 -16.54 -8.92
C ALA A 454 -3.41 -17.11 -8.73
N LEU A 455 -4.41 -16.55 -9.42
CA LEU A 455 -5.79 -17.02 -9.36
C LEU A 455 -5.97 -18.32 -10.15
N ASP A 456 -5.40 -18.42 -11.36
CA ASP A 456 -5.44 -19.64 -12.18
C ASP A 456 -4.78 -20.82 -11.47
N LEU A 457 -3.58 -20.62 -10.92
CA LEU A 457 -2.82 -21.62 -10.17
C LEU A 457 -3.54 -22.11 -8.90
N ASN A 458 -4.63 -21.45 -8.47
CA ASN A 458 -5.47 -21.85 -7.35
C ASN A 458 -6.94 -22.12 -7.75
N ARG A 459 -7.29 -22.21 -9.04
CA ARG A 459 -8.68 -22.29 -9.51
C ARG A 459 -9.48 -23.50 -9.03
N ASP A 460 -8.80 -24.57 -8.60
CA ASP A 460 -9.37 -25.78 -7.99
C ASP A 460 -9.49 -25.70 -6.45
N LEU A 461 -8.91 -24.69 -5.81
CA LEU A 461 -8.94 -24.51 -4.36
C LEU A 461 -10.17 -23.69 -3.92
N ARG A 462 -10.73 -24.08 -2.78
CA ARG A 462 -11.82 -23.36 -2.13
C ARG A 462 -11.29 -22.14 -1.38
N SER A 463 -11.67 -20.94 -1.83
CA SER A 463 -11.50 -19.69 -1.09
C SER A 463 -12.16 -19.75 0.31
N PRO A 464 -11.45 -19.35 1.38
CA PRO A 464 -12.04 -19.09 2.69
C PRO A 464 -13.16 -18.05 2.66
N GLY A 465 -12.97 -16.95 1.92
CA GLY A 465 -13.93 -15.87 1.71
C GLY A 465 -15.02 -16.14 0.67
N GLY A 466 -15.13 -17.36 0.15
CA GLY A 466 -16.18 -17.75 -0.81
C GLY A 466 -15.98 -17.25 -2.24
N ARG A 467 -14.77 -16.79 -2.60
CA ARG A 467 -14.41 -16.31 -3.93
C ARG A 467 -14.23 -17.46 -4.94
N ASN A 468 -14.45 -17.15 -6.21
CA ASN A 468 -14.23 -18.09 -7.33
C ASN A 468 -12.98 -17.67 -8.10
N TYR A 469 -11.82 -18.17 -7.66
CA TYR A 469 -10.53 -17.82 -8.25
C TYR A 469 -10.48 -18.11 -9.76
N GLY A 470 -11.09 -19.21 -10.21
CA GLY A 470 -11.19 -19.54 -11.64
C GLY A 470 -11.92 -18.45 -12.44
N ALA A 471 -13.10 -18.01 -12.00
CA ALA A 471 -13.86 -16.96 -12.68
C ALA A 471 -13.18 -15.57 -12.64
N SER A 472 -12.36 -15.29 -11.62
CA SER A 472 -11.51 -14.09 -11.59
C SER A 472 -10.29 -14.24 -12.53
N ALA A 473 -9.66 -15.40 -12.59
CA ALA A 473 -8.54 -15.70 -13.49
C ALA A 473 -8.95 -15.62 -14.96
N ASP A 474 -10.05 -16.30 -15.33
CA ASP A 474 -10.59 -16.34 -16.69
C ASP A 474 -10.93 -14.92 -17.19
N TYR A 475 -11.45 -14.06 -16.31
CA TYR A 475 -11.68 -12.65 -16.63
C TYR A 475 -10.38 -11.87 -16.82
N TRP A 476 -9.37 -12.08 -15.98
CA TRP A 476 -8.12 -11.35 -16.10
C TRP A 476 -7.28 -11.80 -17.30
N GLU A 477 -7.29 -13.07 -17.70
CA GLU A 477 -6.68 -13.49 -18.98
C GLU A 477 -7.39 -12.80 -20.16
N ASP A 478 -8.72 -12.87 -20.22
CA ASP A 478 -9.50 -12.20 -21.28
C ASP A 478 -9.22 -10.70 -21.33
N TYR A 479 -9.20 -10.02 -20.17
CA TYR A 479 -8.84 -8.61 -20.10
C TYR A 479 -7.42 -8.33 -20.61
N LEU A 480 -6.42 -9.10 -20.19
CA LEU A 480 -5.02 -8.90 -20.57
C LEU A 480 -4.81 -9.14 -22.07
N VAL A 481 -5.47 -10.14 -22.66
CA VAL A 481 -5.33 -10.51 -24.08
C VAL A 481 -6.22 -9.64 -24.98
N ASN A 482 -7.53 -9.61 -24.73
CA ASN A 482 -8.54 -9.04 -25.63
C ASN A 482 -8.82 -7.55 -25.40
N HIS A 483 -8.47 -6.99 -24.24
CA HIS A 483 -8.46 -5.55 -24.03
C HIS A 483 -7.04 -4.98 -24.05
N PHE A 484 -6.20 -5.24 -23.05
CA PHE A 484 -4.91 -4.56 -22.90
C PHE A 484 -3.92 -4.80 -24.07
N GLU A 485 -3.55 -6.05 -24.37
CA GLU A 485 -2.59 -6.35 -25.43
C GLU A 485 -3.15 -5.95 -26.80
N LYS A 486 -4.40 -6.32 -27.09
CA LYS A 486 -5.06 -6.01 -28.37
C LYS A 486 -5.15 -4.51 -28.65
N LYS A 487 -5.43 -3.69 -27.63
CA LYS A 487 -5.39 -2.22 -27.68
C LYS A 487 -4.04 -1.71 -28.17
N TRP A 488 -2.97 -2.09 -27.48
CA TRP A 488 -1.63 -1.60 -27.81
C TRP A 488 -1.08 -2.16 -29.12
N ARG A 489 -1.42 -3.41 -29.46
CA ARG A 489 -1.15 -3.96 -30.81
C ARG A 489 -1.82 -3.17 -31.93
N ALA A 490 -3.06 -2.73 -31.73
CA ALA A 490 -3.76 -1.88 -32.69
C ALA A 490 -3.11 -0.48 -32.77
N ARG A 491 -2.90 0.19 -31.62
CA ARG A 491 -2.33 1.54 -31.54
C ARG A 491 -0.89 1.64 -32.09
N HIS A 492 -0.08 0.58 -31.96
CA HIS A 492 1.27 0.50 -32.53
C HIS A 492 1.34 -0.20 -33.91
N GLY A 493 0.21 -0.59 -34.51
CA GLY A 493 0.18 -1.25 -35.82
C GLY A 493 0.90 -2.62 -35.87
N LYS A 494 1.03 -3.32 -34.74
CA LYS A 494 1.80 -4.56 -34.59
C LYS A 494 0.91 -5.76 -34.20
N PRO A 495 0.17 -6.35 -35.17
CA PRO A 495 -0.82 -7.39 -34.89
C PRO A 495 -0.23 -8.71 -34.36
N SER A 496 1.08 -8.95 -34.50
CA SER A 496 1.74 -10.17 -34.00
C SER A 496 3.19 -9.92 -33.59
N GLY A 497 3.74 -10.84 -32.78
CA GLY A 497 5.13 -10.81 -32.31
C GLY A 497 5.44 -9.73 -31.26
N PHE A 498 6.70 -9.68 -30.84
CA PHE A 498 7.21 -8.78 -29.79
C PHE A 498 8.39 -7.92 -30.29
N PRO A 499 8.78 -6.88 -29.54
CA PRO A 499 7.96 -6.16 -28.56
C PRO A 499 6.80 -5.43 -29.26
N PHE A 500 5.62 -5.34 -28.63
CA PHE A 500 4.49 -4.53 -29.14
C PHE A 500 4.32 -3.18 -28.42
N MET A 501 4.98 -3.00 -27.27
CA MET A 501 5.21 -1.73 -26.57
C MET A 501 6.68 -1.66 -26.15
N VAL A 502 7.27 -0.46 -26.11
CA VAL A 502 8.66 -0.26 -25.68
C VAL A 502 8.77 0.99 -24.81
N ARG A 503 9.17 0.83 -23.55
CA ARG A 503 9.67 1.91 -22.69
C ARG A 503 10.97 1.46 -22.01
N PRO A 504 12.13 2.00 -22.40
CA PRO A 504 13.43 1.52 -21.93
C PRO A 504 13.80 2.01 -20.53
N HIS A 505 12.93 2.65 -19.73
CA HIS A 505 13.27 2.94 -18.33
C HIS A 505 13.42 1.60 -17.57
N ALA A 506 14.54 1.38 -16.88
CA ALA A 506 14.87 0.05 -16.35
C ALA A 506 13.84 -0.44 -15.30
N HIS A 507 13.29 0.48 -14.50
CA HIS A 507 12.20 0.21 -13.54
C HIS A 507 10.82 -0.08 -14.16
N THR A 508 10.66 0.13 -15.47
CA THR A 508 9.48 -0.25 -16.26
C THR A 508 9.78 -1.54 -17.04
N TYR A 509 10.98 -1.67 -17.56
CA TYR A 509 11.45 -2.83 -18.33
C TYR A 509 11.51 -4.12 -17.49
N HIS A 510 11.86 -4.04 -16.20
CA HIS A 510 11.77 -5.18 -15.28
C HIS A 510 10.31 -5.63 -15.06
N SER A 511 9.39 -4.69 -14.81
CA SER A 511 7.95 -5.01 -14.70
C SER A 511 7.39 -5.55 -16.02
N TRP A 512 7.87 -5.09 -17.17
CA TRP A 512 7.41 -5.57 -18.47
C TRP A 512 7.96 -6.96 -18.83
N LEU A 513 9.22 -7.26 -18.49
CA LEU A 513 9.74 -8.62 -18.48
C LEU A 513 8.88 -9.53 -17.60
N LYS A 514 8.50 -9.06 -16.41
CA LYS A 514 7.61 -9.77 -15.49
C LYS A 514 6.24 -10.05 -16.14
N TRP A 515 5.66 -9.07 -16.84
CA TRP A 515 4.42 -9.26 -17.61
C TRP A 515 4.55 -10.40 -18.64
N HIS A 516 5.59 -10.36 -19.48
CA HIS A 516 5.81 -11.44 -20.46
C HIS A 516 6.02 -12.81 -19.81
N TYR A 517 6.70 -12.87 -18.67
CA TYR A 517 6.89 -14.13 -17.96
C TYR A 517 5.56 -14.72 -17.46
N TYR A 518 4.75 -13.94 -16.74
CA TYR A 518 3.45 -14.42 -16.24
C TYR A 518 2.41 -14.63 -17.33
N MET A 519 2.41 -13.85 -18.42
CA MET A 519 1.58 -14.15 -19.60
C MET A 519 2.00 -15.46 -20.28
N GLY A 520 3.29 -15.79 -20.28
CA GLY A 520 3.80 -17.08 -20.75
C GLY A 520 3.33 -18.25 -19.90
N LEU A 521 3.29 -18.09 -18.58
CA LEU A 521 2.76 -19.08 -17.63
C LEU A 521 1.24 -19.24 -17.75
N LEU A 522 0.49 -18.15 -17.62
CA LEU A 522 -0.98 -18.11 -17.65
C LEU A 522 -1.56 -18.69 -18.95
N THR A 523 -1.03 -18.27 -20.09
CA THR A 523 -1.63 -18.61 -21.39
C THR A 523 -1.00 -19.85 -22.07
N GLY A 524 0.10 -20.38 -21.52
CA GLY A 524 0.95 -21.39 -22.16
C GLY A 524 1.65 -20.95 -23.46
N LYS A 525 1.44 -19.70 -23.93
CA LYS A 525 1.94 -19.21 -25.23
C LYS A 525 3.42 -18.84 -25.09
N SER A 526 4.30 -19.82 -25.38
CA SER A 526 5.78 -19.71 -25.32
C SER A 526 6.41 -18.50 -26.04
N ALA A 527 5.65 -17.77 -26.86
CA ALA A 527 6.09 -16.50 -27.45
C ALA A 527 6.34 -15.41 -26.40
N TYR A 528 5.53 -15.31 -25.33
CA TYR A 528 5.80 -14.36 -24.25
C TYR A 528 7.04 -14.77 -23.45
N THR A 529 7.18 -16.07 -23.11
CA THR A 529 8.34 -16.59 -22.37
C THR A 529 9.65 -16.26 -23.09
N ARG A 530 9.71 -16.42 -24.42
CA ARG A 530 10.88 -16.03 -25.23
C ARG A 530 11.17 -14.52 -25.22
N GLU A 531 10.15 -13.66 -25.11
CA GLU A 531 10.37 -12.22 -24.96
C GLU A 531 10.90 -11.87 -23.56
N ALA A 532 10.38 -12.52 -22.50
CA ALA A 532 10.93 -12.39 -21.15
C ALA A 532 12.40 -12.84 -21.10
N GLU A 533 12.74 -13.96 -21.73
CA GLU A 533 14.12 -14.47 -21.88
C GLU A 533 15.01 -13.51 -22.67
N ARG A 534 14.51 -12.91 -23.76
CA ARG A 534 15.22 -11.88 -24.54
C ARG A 534 15.53 -10.65 -23.68
N MET A 535 14.52 -10.13 -22.97
CA MET A 535 14.65 -8.97 -22.09
C MET A 535 15.60 -9.25 -20.92
N ALA A 536 15.55 -10.46 -20.35
CA ALA A 536 16.49 -10.93 -19.34
C ALA A 536 17.93 -10.92 -19.87
N GLY A 537 18.16 -11.52 -21.04
CA GLY A 537 19.47 -11.54 -21.69
C GLY A 537 20.04 -10.15 -21.96
N ILE A 538 19.21 -9.12 -22.11
CA ILE A 538 19.66 -7.72 -22.23
C ILE A 538 20.06 -7.15 -20.87
N ILE A 539 19.22 -7.28 -19.83
CA ILE A 539 19.54 -6.84 -18.47
C ILE A 539 20.87 -7.45 -18.00
N TRP A 540 21.01 -8.77 -18.12
CA TRP A 540 22.15 -9.53 -17.60
C TRP A 540 23.46 -9.32 -18.36
N ASN A 541 23.40 -9.18 -19.70
CA ASN A 541 24.62 -9.16 -20.53
C ASN A 541 25.00 -7.76 -21.03
N ARG A 542 24.11 -6.76 -20.92
CA ARG A 542 24.33 -5.41 -21.47
C ARG A 542 24.18 -4.29 -20.44
N GLU A 543 23.23 -4.36 -19.53
CA GLU A 543 22.90 -3.23 -18.64
C GLU A 543 23.60 -3.31 -17.28
N LEU A 544 23.50 -4.46 -16.59
CA LEU A 544 24.09 -4.63 -15.26
C LEU A 544 25.62 -4.54 -15.30
N LYS A 545 26.20 -3.84 -14.32
CA LYS A 545 27.64 -3.72 -14.08
C LYS A 545 27.97 -4.12 -12.64
N THR A 546 29.01 -4.93 -12.47
CA THR A 546 29.51 -5.35 -11.15
C THR A 546 30.45 -4.29 -10.56
N VAL A 547 30.29 -3.98 -9.27
CA VAL A 547 31.25 -3.20 -8.47
C VAL A 547 31.56 -3.90 -7.16
N SER A 548 32.64 -3.48 -6.48
CA SER A 548 32.98 -3.93 -5.13
C SER A 548 32.50 -2.94 -4.08
N THR A 549 31.90 -3.43 -2.99
CA THR A 549 31.48 -2.67 -1.81
C THR A 549 32.10 -3.30 -0.55
N SER A 550 31.86 -2.70 0.63
CA SER A 550 32.23 -3.30 1.91
C SER A 550 31.43 -4.55 2.29
N THR A 551 30.33 -4.86 1.59
CA THR A 551 29.49 -6.05 1.83
C THR A 551 29.68 -7.14 0.77
N GLY A 552 30.35 -6.83 -0.35
CA GLY A 552 30.77 -7.81 -1.35
C GLY A 552 30.72 -7.26 -2.78
N THR A 553 30.58 -8.14 -3.77
CA THR A 553 30.23 -7.73 -5.14
C THR A 553 28.77 -7.26 -5.16
N ALA A 554 28.53 -6.13 -5.82
CA ALA A 554 27.22 -5.49 -5.94
C ALA A 554 26.89 -5.13 -7.41
N TYR A 555 25.62 -4.89 -7.71
CA TYR A 555 25.15 -4.49 -9.04
C TYR A 555 24.77 -3.00 -9.15
N VAL A 556 25.20 -2.35 -10.23
CA VAL A 556 24.72 -1.03 -10.65
C VAL A 556 24.28 -1.04 -12.11
N TRP A 557 23.36 -0.14 -12.46
CA TRP A 557 22.80 0.03 -13.80
C TRP A 557 22.35 1.49 -14.02
N ALA A 558 22.11 1.87 -15.27
CA ALA A 558 21.60 3.18 -15.63
C ALA A 558 20.07 3.25 -15.45
N ARG A 559 19.49 4.45 -15.30
CA ARG A 559 18.04 4.66 -15.09
C ARG A 559 17.20 4.11 -16.25
N SER A 560 17.79 4.03 -17.46
CA SER A 560 17.25 3.32 -18.62
C SER A 560 18.19 2.21 -19.13
N ILE A 561 17.60 1.24 -19.81
CA ILE A 561 18.21 0.19 -20.63
C ILE A 561 18.85 0.86 -21.84
N VAL A 562 20.16 1.11 -21.76
CA VAL A 562 20.90 1.92 -22.75
C VAL A 562 20.99 1.19 -24.09
N SER A 563 21.11 -0.14 -24.09
CA SER A 563 21.20 -0.93 -25.32
C SER A 563 19.88 -1.16 -26.06
N GLU A 564 18.75 -0.70 -25.50
CA GLU A 564 17.43 -0.60 -26.16
C GLU A 564 17.06 0.88 -26.42
N GLY A 565 18.06 1.76 -26.58
CA GLY A 565 17.88 3.18 -26.93
C GLY A 565 17.54 4.11 -25.74
N GLY A 566 17.69 3.64 -24.50
CA GLY A 566 17.39 4.42 -23.30
C GLY A 566 18.37 5.58 -23.05
N GLY A 567 17.90 6.83 -23.19
CA GLY A 567 18.74 8.03 -23.04
C GLY A 567 19.17 8.39 -21.61
N GLU A 568 18.58 7.79 -20.57
CA GLU A 568 18.82 8.14 -19.16
C GLU A 568 20.08 7.43 -18.61
N ASN A 569 21.25 7.81 -19.14
CA ASN A 569 22.56 7.17 -18.94
C ASN A 569 23.25 7.43 -17.58
N TYR A 570 22.48 7.72 -16.54
CA TYR A 570 22.96 7.95 -15.17
C TYR A 570 22.42 6.88 -14.22
N LEU A 571 23.06 6.71 -13.06
CA LEU A 571 22.72 5.71 -12.06
C LEU A 571 21.24 5.81 -11.65
N GLN A 572 20.56 4.65 -11.59
CA GLN A 572 19.14 4.57 -11.22
C GLN A 572 18.87 5.30 -9.88
N PRO A 573 17.99 6.32 -9.84
CA PRO A 573 17.59 6.97 -8.60
C PRO A 573 16.82 6.00 -7.70
N THR A 574 17.05 6.04 -6.39
CA THR A 574 16.49 5.08 -5.42
C THR A 574 14.96 5.09 -5.41
N THR A 575 14.34 6.26 -5.62
CA THR A 575 12.88 6.43 -5.77
C THR A 575 12.25 5.61 -6.90
N TYR A 576 13.04 5.19 -7.90
CA TYR A 576 12.63 4.28 -8.98
C TYR A 576 13.23 2.88 -8.82
N ALA A 577 14.48 2.78 -8.36
CA ALA A 577 15.15 1.50 -8.12
C ALA A 577 14.30 0.58 -7.23
N ARG A 578 13.62 1.14 -6.23
CA ARG A 578 12.76 0.41 -5.28
C ARG A 578 11.69 -0.49 -5.93
N TYR A 579 11.25 -0.21 -7.16
CA TYR A 579 10.33 -1.08 -7.90
C TYR A 579 11.06 -2.29 -8.52
N VAL A 580 12.29 -2.08 -9.01
CA VAL A 580 13.16 -3.15 -9.55
C VAL A 580 13.45 -4.21 -8.47
N TYR A 581 13.67 -3.79 -7.21
CA TYR A 581 13.91 -4.74 -6.11
C TYR A 581 12.72 -5.64 -5.81
N ALA A 582 11.49 -5.14 -5.87
CA ALA A 582 10.30 -5.96 -5.66
C ALA A 582 10.11 -6.98 -6.80
N ASP A 583 10.29 -6.54 -8.06
CA ASP A 583 10.22 -7.42 -9.23
C ASP A 583 11.35 -8.49 -9.22
N ILE A 584 12.57 -8.14 -8.77
CA ILE A 584 13.68 -9.09 -8.57
C ILE A 584 13.33 -10.20 -7.59
N VAL A 585 12.67 -9.88 -6.47
CA VAL A 585 12.29 -10.87 -5.45
C VAL A 585 11.23 -11.83 -5.99
N GLU A 586 10.25 -11.35 -6.75
CA GLU A 586 9.27 -12.24 -7.40
C GLU A 586 9.92 -13.14 -8.47
N LEU A 587 10.79 -12.60 -9.32
CA LEU A 587 11.48 -13.39 -10.35
C LEU A 587 12.45 -14.43 -9.75
N HIS A 588 13.02 -14.16 -8.57
CA HIS A 588 13.80 -15.14 -7.82
C HIS A 588 12.94 -16.28 -7.29
N LEU A 589 11.85 -15.94 -6.58
CA LEU A 589 10.97 -16.95 -5.95
C LEU A 589 10.24 -17.82 -6.98
N GLU A 590 9.92 -17.28 -8.15
CA GLU A 590 9.35 -18.03 -9.28
C GLU A 590 10.43 -18.72 -10.15
N GLY A 591 11.71 -18.67 -9.76
CA GLY A 591 12.78 -19.48 -10.37
C GLY A 591 13.21 -19.06 -11.78
N PHE A 592 12.98 -17.80 -12.19
CA PHE A 592 13.20 -17.35 -13.56
C PHE A 592 14.70 -17.11 -13.91
N ASP A 593 15.08 -17.50 -15.14
CA ASP A 593 16.38 -17.29 -15.79
C ASP A 593 17.62 -17.32 -14.86
N ARG A 594 18.26 -16.18 -14.57
CA ARG A 594 19.38 -16.07 -13.61
C ARG A 594 18.94 -15.56 -12.24
N TRP A 595 17.72 -15.05 -12.09
CA TRP A 595 17.20 -14.62 -10.79
C TRP A 595 17.06 -15.78 -9.80
N ARG A 596 16.86 -17.02 -10.26
CA ARG A 596 16.90 -18.22 -9.40
C ARG A 596 18.24 -18.43 -8.68
N ASP A 597 19.35 -17.85 -9.17
CA ASP A 597 20.64 -17.94 -8.49
C ASP A 597 20.68 -16.95 -7.31
N VAL A 598 20.67 -17.52 -6.10
CA VAL A 598 20.76 -16.77 -4.83
C VAL A 598 22.02 -15.90 -4.74
N SER A 599 23.10 -16.23 -5.46
CA SER A 599 24.32 -15.41 -5.52
C SER A 599 24.14 -14.13 -6.33
N GLU A 600 23.22 -14.11 -7.30
CA GLU A 600 22.87 -12.91 -8.07
C GLU A 600 21.94 -11.99 -7.26
N VAL A 601 20.96 -12.55 -6.55
CA VAL A 601 20.10 -11.79 -5.62
C VAL A 601 20.92 -11.15 -4.49
N ARG A 602 21.91 -11.88 -3.96
CA ARG A 602 22.90 -11.34 -2.99
C ARG A 602 23.67 -10.13 -3.53
N ARG A 603 23.97 -10.05 -4.84
CA ARG A 603 24.62 -8.87 -5.43
C ARG A 603 23.70 -7.64 -5.46
N PHE A 604 22.39 -7.84 -5.61
CA PHE A 604 21.43 -6.75 -5.44
C PHE A 604 21.29 -6.34 -3.97
N ALA A 605 21.22 -7.30 -3.03
CA ALA A 605 21.25 -6.98 -1.59
C ALA A 605 22.51 -6.19 -1.20
N ASN A 606 23.68 -6.55 -1.74
CA ASN A 606 24.95 -5.84 -1.56
C ASN A 606 24.97 -4.41 -2.15
N THR A 607 24.14 -4.11 -3.16
CA THR A 607 23.93 -2.73 -3.62
C THR A 607 23.22 -1.92 -2.53
N VAL A 608 22.18 -2.49 -1.91
CA VAL A 608 21.45 -1.83 -0.83
C VAL A 608 22.33 -1.68 0.43
N SER A 609 22.91 -2.77 0.91
CA SER A 609 23.72 -2.81 2.13
C SER A 609 25.08 -2.12 1.98
N GLY A 610 25.69 -2.16 0.80
CA GLY A 610 27.01 -1.58 0.54
C GLY A 610 27.00 -0.11 0.13
N MET A 611 25.94 0.40 -0.50
CA MET A 611 25.91 1.76 -1.08
C MET A 611 24.65 2.58 -0.80
N ILE A 612 23.46 1.98 -0.71
CA ILE A 612 22.21 2.77 -0.56
C ILE A 612 21.95 3.18 0.89
N ILE A 613 22.23 2.31 1.87
CA ILE A 613 22.10 2.64 3.29
C ILE A 613 23.20 3.62 3.69
N ASP A 614 22.89 4.91 3.74
CA ASP A 614 23.82 5.98 4.08
C ASP A 614 23.27 6.88 5.20
N LYS A 615 23.14 6.31 6.39
CA LYS A 615 22.78 7.06 7.60
C LYS A 615 23.85 8.08 8.01
N ALA A 616 25.07 8.00 7.45
CA ALA A 616 26.17 8.91 7.75
C ALA A 616 26.06 10.24 6.98
N GLY A 617 25.80 10.19 5.67
CA GLY A 617 25.59 11.36 4.79
C GLY A 617 24.18 11.95 4.81
N ARG A 618 23.35 11.61 5.82
CA ARG A 618 21.99 12.15 5.98
C ARG A 618 22.01 13.67 6.26
N LYS A 619 21.09 14.41 5.66
CA LYS A 619 20.91 15.87 5.82
C LYS A 619 19.85 16.23 6.88
N SER A 620 19.10 15.24 7.38
CA SER A 620 17.97 15.37 8.29
C SER A 620 17.93 14.19 9.29
N SER A 621 16.88 14.14 10.11
CA SER A 621 16.55 12.97 10.93
C SER A 621 16.08 11.75 10.13
N TYR A 622 15.66 11.90 8.87
CA TYR A 622 14.89 10.87 8.15
C TYR A 622 15.49 10.39 6.81
N ASP A 623 16.34 11.17 6.12
CA ASP A 623 16.89 10.85 4.79
C ASP A 623 18.08 9.86 4.83
N TRP A 624 17.86 8.67 5.39
CA TRP A 624 18.92 7.68 5.65
C TRP A 624 19.45 6.95 4.41
N PHE A 625 18.88 7.19 3.23
CA PHE A 625 19.18 6.45 2.01
C PHE A 625 19.63 7.37 0.88
N SER A 626 20.60 6.93 0.07
CA SER A 626 21.17 7.72 -1.02
C SER A 626 20.14 8.12 -2.10
N ALA A 627 20.49 9.11 -2.92
CA ALA A 627 19.70 9.52 -4.07
C ALA A 627 19.71 8.47 -5.21
N ASP A 628 20.83 7.76 -5.39
CA ASP A 628 21.03 6.74 -6.43
C ASP A 628 21.62 5.44 -5.89
N ILE A 629 21.53 4.37 -6.69
CA ILE A 629 22.06 3.04 -6.34
C ILE A 629 23.60 2.94 -6.27
N GLY A 630 24.35 3.98 -6.68
CA GLY A 630 25.80 4.05 -6.52
C GLY A 630 26.24 4.67 -5.19
N GLY A 631 25.30 5.13 -4.37
CA GLY A 631 25.57 5.84 -3.12
C GLY A 631 25.89 7.32 -3.34
N GLY A 632 25.34 7.96 -4.38
CA GLY A 632 25.67 9.36 -4.71
C GLY A 632 27.09 9.53 -5.28
N SER A 633 27.63 8.47 -5.88
CA SER A 633 28.98 8.45 -6.49
C SER A 633 28.94 7.65 -7.78
N ALA A 634 29.71 8.07 -8.80
CA ALA A 634 29.77 7.39 -10.08
C ALA A 634 30.35 5.96 -9.94
N ARG A 635 29.78 4.98 -10.64
CA ARG A 635 30.13 3.56 -10.52
C ARG A 635 30.20 2.89 -11.89
N ALA A 636 31.25 2.09 -12.14
CA ALA A 636 31.44 1.31 -13.38
C ALA A 636 31.25 2.12 -14.69
N GLY A 637 31.68 3.38 -14.72
CA GLY A 637 31.51 4.29 -15.86
C GLY A 637 30.15 4.99 -15.95
N ILE A 638 29.18 4.61 -15.12
CA ILE A 638 27.86 5.24 -15.02
C ILE A 638 27.95 6.46 -14.08
N ARG A 639 27.56 7.63 -14.58
CA ARG A 639 27.56 8.90 -13.84
C ARG A 639 26.40 8.99 -12.84
N VAL A 640 26.52 9.92 -11.88
CA VAL A 640 25.40 10.35 -11.04
C VAL A 640 24.52 11.39 -11.76
N ASP A 641 23.37 11.69 -11.16
CA ASP A 641 22.54 12.85 -11.47
C ASP A 641 22.16 13.51 -10.13
N SER A 642 22.67 14.72 -9.89
CA SER A 642 22.52 15.44 -8.62
C SER A 642 21.17 16.15 -8.47
N SER A 643 20.25 16.01 -9.43
CA SER A 643 18.88 16.52 -9.33
C SER A 643 17.95 15.64 -8.49
N TRP A 644 18.39 14.43 -8.11
CA TRP A 644 17.60 13.49 -7.32
C TRP A 644 17.82 13.64 -5.82
N ASP A 645 16.72 13.72 -5.08
CA ASP A 645 16.73 13.74 -3.62
C ASP A 645 17.09 12.37 -3.01
N ARG A 646 17.64 12.45 -1.79
CA ARG A 646 17.84 11.30 -0.90
C ARG A 646 16.49 10.70 -0.49
N MET A 647 16.46 9.40 -0.22
CA MET A 647 15.24 8.71 0.22
C MET A 647 15.14 8.68 1.74
N ASP A 648 13.92 8.92 2.25
CA ASP A 648 13.58 8.92 3.66
C ASP A 648 13.08 7.55 4.18
N VAL A 649 13.01 7.43 5.51
CA VAL A 649 12.54 6.21 6.20
C VAL A 649 11.10 5.80 5.87
N TYR A 650 10.19 6.76 5.65
CA TYR A 650 8.79 6.47 5.35
C TYR A 650 8.66 5.89 3.93
N LYS A 651 9.36 6.50 2.98
CA LYS A 651 9.46 6.07 1.58
C LYS A 651 10.25 4.78 1.39
N TYR A 652 11.12 4.42 2.35
CA TYR A 652 11.79 3.12 2.43
C TYR A 652 10.86 2.02 2.97
N GLN A 653 10.14 2.23 4.08
CA GLN A 653 9.22 1.19 4.61
C GLN A 653 8.03 0.90 3.69
N ALA A 654 7.62 1.86 2.84
CA ALA A 654 6.61 1.69 1.80
C ALA A 654 7.28 1.46 0.43
N SER A 655 8.14 0.44 0.33
CA SER A 655 8.89 0.12 -0.89
C SER A 655 9.37 -1.33 -0.98
N GLY A 656 9.93 -1.71 -2.13
CA GLY A 656 10.57 -3.01 -2.32
C GLY A 656 11.98 -3.16 -1.73
N PHE A 657 12.59 -2.12 -1.14
CA PHE A 657 13.94 -2.26 -0.57
C PHE A 657 14.02 -3.19 0.65
N PRO A 658 13.10 -3.15 1.64
CA PRO A 658 13.08 -4.13 2.73
C PRO A 658 12.93 -5.59 2.23
N LEU A 659 12.17 -5.82 1.15
CA LEU A 659 11.84 -7.18 0.68
C LEU A 659 13.07 -8.04 0.37
N ILE A 660 14.19 -7.44 -0.08
CA ILE A 660 15.42 -8.19 -0.40
C ILE A 660 16.31 -8.49 0.84
N MET A 661 15.93 -8.04 2.06
CA MET A 661 16.80 -8.18 3.24
C MET A 661 17.08 -9.63 3.66
N ALA A 662 16.24 -10.59 3.28
CA ALA A 662 16.48 -12.02 3.51
C ALA A 662 17.78 -12.52 2.84
N TRP A 663 18.24 -11.84 1.78
CA TRP A 663 19.46 -12.17 1.05
C TRP A 663 20.66 -11.27 1.41
N ASP A 664 20.55 -10.38 2.40
CA ASP A 664 21.68 -9.58 2.89
C ASP A 664 22.51 -10.36 3.92
N THR A 665 23.61 -10.96 3.48
CA THR A 665 24.56 -11.67 4.35
C THR A 665 25.37 -10.76 5.27
N SER A 666 25.23 -9.43 5.18
CA SER A 666 25.89 -8.49 6.10
C SER A 666 25.08 -8.14 7.35
N GLY A 667 23.77 -8.46 7.36
CA GLY A 667 22.83 -8.08 8.43
C GLY A 667 22.55 -6.57 8.53
N ARG A 668 23.20 -5.73 7.73
CA ARG A 668 23.04 -4.25 7.75
C ARG A 668 21.67 -3.80 7.27
N MET A 669 21.06 -4.54 6.34
CA MET A 669 19.66 -4.31 5.94
C MET A 669 18.73 -4.59 7.13
N LYS A 670 18.85 -5.76 7.77
CA LYS A 670 18.03 -6.08 8.96
C LYS A 670 18.18 -5.01 10.04
N SER A 671 19.42 -4.57 10.34
CA SER A 671 19.66 -3.49 11.31
C SER A 671 18.91 -2.21 10.93
N ILE A 672 19.04 -1.73 9.68
CA ILE A 672 18.36 -0.49 9.28
C ILE A 672 16.83 -0.66 9.25
N THR A 673 16.31 -1.84 8.90
CA THR A 673 14.86 -2.11 8.90
C THR A 673 14.31 -2.22 10.33
N ASP A 674 15.07 -2.76 11.30
CA ASP A 674 14.72 -2.74 12.72
C ASP A 674 14.72 -1.30 13.27
N GLU A 675 15.73 -0.50 12.93
CA GLU A 675 15.82 0.92 13.30
C GLU A 675 14.70 1.77 12.68
N VAL A 676 14.38 1.57 11.40
CA VAL A 676 13.25 2.23 10.73
C VAL A 676 11.93 1.82 11.39
N ARG A 677 11.69 0.53 11.62
CA ARG A 677 10.49 0.04 12.32
C ARG A 677 10.35 0.68 13.70
N SER A 678 11.46 0.88 14.43
CA SER A 678 11.43 1.58 15.72
C SER A 678 11.07 3.06 15.57
N LEU A 679 11.64 3.76 14.58
CA LEU A 679 11.44 5.19 14.35
C LEU A 679 10.01 5.53 13.87
N VAL A 680 9.38 4.64 13.10
CA VAL A 680 8.02 4.84 12.55
C VAL A 680 6.92 4.23 13.42
N GLY A 681 7.24 3.84 14.67
CA GLY A 681 6.25 3.36 15.64
C GLY A 681 5.68 1.97 15.34
N GLY A 682 6.49 1.04 14.84
CA GLY A 682 6.13 -0.35 14.57
C GLY A 682 6.02 -0.69 13.08
N VAL A 683 5.26 -1.73 12.75
CA VAL A 683 4.98 -2.13 11.36
C VAL A 683 3.75 -1.37 10.88
N LYS A 684 3.93 -0.43 9.95
CA LYS A 684 2.86 0.44 9.39
C LYS A 684 2.48 0.10 7.95
N THR A 685 3.17 -0.84 7.31
CA THR A 685 3.09 -1.11 5.87
C THR A 685 3.06 -2.62 5.59
N ALA A 686 2.32 -3.03 4.55
CA ALA A 686 2.29 -4.42 4.10
C ALA A 686 3.68 -4.84 3.59
N GLU A 687 4.40 -3.92 2.94
CA GLU A 687 5.78 -4.05 2.48
C GLU A 687 6.73 -4.48 3.61
N MET A 688 6.69 -3.80 4.75
CA MET A 688 7.59 -4.09 5.86
C MET A 688 7.19 -5.39 6.58
N ALA A 689 5.89 -5.68 6.70
CA ALA A 689 5.42 -6.97 7.24
C ALA A 689 5.85 -8.16 6.37
N ALA A 690 5.67 -8.05 5.05
CA ALA A 690 6.11 -9.04 4.08
C ALA A 690 7.63 -9.22 4.07
N ALA A 691 8.41 -8.14 4.25
CA ALA A 691 9.86 -8.22 4.36
C ALA A 691 10.31 -9.01 5.61
N TYR A 692 9.67 -8.81 6.77
CA TYR A 692 9.95 -9.64 7.95
C TYR A 692 9.48 -11.09 7.77
N LEU A 693 8.37 -11.35 7.05
CA LEU A 693 7.99 -12.72 6.69
C LEU A 693 9.06 -13.39 5.80
N LEU A 694 9.48 -12.75 4.70
CA LEU A 694 10.54 -13.27 3.83
C LEU A 694 11.84 -13.56 4.60
N LEU A 695 12.24 -12.68 5.52
CA LEU A 695 13.41 -12.89 6.39
C LEU A 695 13.25 -14.10 7.34
N ASN A 696 12.04 -14.38 7.84
CA ASN A 696 11.79 -15.54 8.70
C ASN A 696 11.73 -16.89 7.94
N PHE A 697 11.59 -16.86 6.62
CA PHE A 697 11.54 -18.07 5.76
C PHE A 697 12.82 -18.32 4.97
N TYR A 698 13.53 -17.27 4.54
CA TYR A 698 14.71 -17.34 3.67
C TYR A 698 15.98 -16.71 4.27
N GLY A 699 15.91 -16.16 5.49
CA GLY A 699 17.05 -15.56 6.17
C GLY A 699 18.14 -16.56 6.58
N PRO A 700 19.37 -16.06 6.85
CA PRO A 700 20.51 -16.87 7.29
C PRO A 700 20.47 -17.24 8.78
#